data_AF-A0A7V1ZFW1-F1
#
_entry.id   AF-A0A7V1ZFW1-F1
#
_cell.length_a   1.000
_cell.length_b   1.000
_cell.length_c   1.000
_cell.angle_alpha   90.00
_cell.angle_beta   90.00
_cell.angle_gamma   90.00
#
_symmetry.space_group_name_H-M   'P 1'
#
loop_
_entity.id
_entity.type
_entity.pdbx_description
1 polymer ?
#
loop_
_entity_poly.entity_id
_entity_poly.type
_entity_poly.pdbx_seq_one_letter_code
_entity_poly.pdbx_strand_id
1 'polypeptide(L)'
;MIVNNLSSNIYNTPYYFATATVFGIFVIIHLTTLCMISIKRALSKDKDALIFSAGVALFTSSVVIDLIWFYSFGSHSFMLWTWGAVCFVISLILLLGRRLASYHQQITNYSTKLEMFSYELQRSEKMGIISELAASIAHEVRNPLQVTRGFLQLFAEKTDVKEKEYMNLAIQELDRAANIITDFLTFAKPQLDDITRIDIVDELKRIEGIMAPLANLQGGKIALELSSSLYIQGSSAKFKQVIINIIKNSIEAFGQDGYIHIRAFRDRDEVIIKIKDNGEGIEKEDLLNITKKNWTSKLSNFEDLFNLKTFGFRGEALHSISNVSRMIIRSSIDGIEGYEAKFESGNLIDFRNCYCNKGTTIIVKDLFFNVPIRRNFLSSSKTEMKKIKNVILNYVLAFEWITFKLNLSNKHLVFEKTNNRDERIKMIFGGFQKKVLRTSEFSLELYIFDKSIENRIFVNLRPVVDNKISQILSKLNYIIFINVNPKDVDVNVHPKKLEVKFSKNINIYNELKKFISENKDIKIKPKYIQISNQSKIENKPKFITTISKNSILIIHRERALRKIYFQKLLSKQYKTQMLTFPYTFKIKLPDESLKILKVYGFSVIAKENEIIINGIPDIIESLNYEDMESILKSLDNKKHAFEVEAFLNKVLEIAVKYSKLSDDEIILKLLFLKNPNFDHNNRRIIYEIDLNEIENKF
;
A
#
# COMPACT_ATOMS: atom_id res chain seq x y z
N MET A 1 -67.13 -7.80 -41.17
CA MET A 1 -67.45 -9.25 -41.19
C MET A 1 -68.80 -9.57 -40.54
N ILE A 2 -69.00 -9.33 -39.23
CA ILE A 2 -70.26 -9.67 -38.51
C ILE A 2 -71.49 -8.98 -39.13
N VAL A 3 -71.42 -7.68 -39.41
CA VAL A 3 -72.51 -6.91 -40.05
C VAL A 3 -72.85 -7.42 -41.46
N ASN A 4 -71.84 -7.84 -42.23
CA ASN A 4 -72.03 -8.34 -43.61
C ASN A 4 -72.69 -9.73 -43.64
N ASN A 5 -72.34 -10.59 -42.69
CA ASN A 5 -72.99 -11.90 -42.51
C ASN A 5 -74.44 -11.77 -42.04
N LEU A 6 -74.73 -10.81 -41.15
CA LEU A 6 -76.09 -10.54 -40.67
C LEU A 6 -76.98 -9.89 -41.75
N SER A 7 -76.39 -9.21 -42.73
CA SER A 7 -77.11 -8.52 -43.81
C SER A 7 -77.17 -9.31 -45.12
N SER A 8 -77.08 -10.64 -45.08
CA SER A 8 -77.13 -11.51 -46.28
C SER A 8 -76.16 -11.09 -47.40
N ASN A 9 -74.95 -10.63 -47.07
CA ASN A 9 -73.92 -10.17 -48.02
C ASN A 9 -74.27 -8.94 -48.88
N ILE A 10 -75.30 -8.16 -48.55
CA ILE A 10 -75.65 -6.92 -49.27
C ILE A 10 -74.48 -5.92 -49.30
N TYR A 11 -73.66 -5.89 -48.25
CA TYR A 11 -72.51 -4.99 -48.13
C TYR A 11 -71.19 -5.61 -48.57
N ASN A 12 -71.19 -6.73 -49.32
CA ASN A 12 -69.96 -7.42 -49.68
C ASN A 12 -69.06 -6.55 -50.59
N THR A 13 -69.63 -5.79 -51.51
CA THR A 13 -68.89 -4.89 -52.41
C THR A 13 -68.19 -3.73 -51.67
N PRO A 14 -68.87 -2.93 -50.82
CA PRO A 14 -68.19 -1.90 -50.04
C PRO A 14 -67.24 -2.48 -48.99
N TYR A 15 -67.55 -3.64 -48.42
CA TYR A 15 -66.66 -4.34 -47.49
C TYR A 15 -65.36 -4.81 -48.17
N TYR A 16 -65.46 -5.45 -49.33
CA TYR A 16 -64.31 -5.87 -50.13
C TYR A 16 -63.49 -4.65 -50.58
N PHE A 17 -64.14 -3.56 -50.99
CA PHE A 17 -63.44 -2.31 -51.32
C PHE A 17 -62.65 -1.76 -50.12
N ALA A 18 -63.28 -1.60 -48.96
CA ALA A 18 -62.62 -1.07 -47.77
C ALA A 18 -61.46 -1.96 -47.27
N THR A 19 -61.66 -3.28 -47.26
CA THR A 19 -60.69 -4.23 -46.66
C THR A 19 -59.64 -4.71 -47.64
N ALA A 20 -60.04 -5.06 -48.86
CA ALA A 20 -59.14 -5.63 -49.85
C ALA A 20 -58.47 -4.55 -50.69
N THR A 21 -59.06 -3.38 -50.95
CA THR A 21 -58.38 -2.34 -51.76
C THR A 21 -57.77 -1.23 -50.91
N VAL A 22 -58.56 -0.54 -50.08
CA VAL A 22 -58.03 0.59 -49.28
C VAL A 22 -57.03 0.11 -48.23
N PHE A 23 -57.42 -0.85 -47.39
CA PHE A 23 -56.56 -1.32 -46.30
C PHE A 23 -55.29 -2.04 -46.81
N GLY A 24 -55.39 -2.84 -47.87
CA GLY A 24 -54.20 -3.52 -48.40
C GLY A 24 -53.19 -2.56 -49.08
N ILE A 25 -53.64 -1.47 -49.72
CA ILE A 25 -52.74 -0.40 -50.17
C ILE A 25 -52.01 0.24 -48.98
N PHE A 26 -52.72 0.53 -47.88
CA PHE A 26 -52.09 1.05 -46.65
C PHE A 26 -51.06 0.09 -46.07
N VAL A 27 -51.33 -1.22 -46.07
CA VAL A 27 -50.39 -2.25 -45.60
C VAL A 27 -49.13 -2.29 -46.47
N ILE A 28 -49.26 -2.23 -47.79
CA ILE A 28 -48.11 -2.17 -48.71
C ILE A 28 -47.24 -0.94 -48.43
N ILE A 29 -47.84 0.24 -48.24
CA ILE A 29 -47.11 1.47 -47.91
C ILE A 29 -46.37 1.34 -46.57
N HIS A 30 -46.99 0.76 -45.55
CA HIS A 30 -46.34 0.57 -44.24
C HIS A 30 -45.21 -0.47 -44.28
N LEU A 31 -45.38 -1.56 -45.02
CA LEU A 31 -44.34 -2.59 -45.13
C LEU A 31 -43.13 -2.11 -45.95
N THR A 32 -43.37 -1.34 -47.02
CA THR A 32 -42.29 -0.76 -47.84
C THR A 32 -41.50 0.30 -47.08
N THR A 33 -42.16 1.17 -46.30
CA THR A 33 -41.48 2.13 -45.42
C THR A 33 -40.67 1.44 -44.33
N LEU A 34 -41.21 0.37 -43.72
CA LEU A 34 -40.49 -0.41 -42.70
C LEU A 34 -39.27 -1.16 -43.28
N CYS A 35 -39.36 -1.64 -44.52
CA CYS A 35 -38.24 -2.21 -45.25
C CYS A 35 -37.13 -1.17 -45.51
N MET A 36 -37.49 0.03 -45.99
CA MET A 36 -36.54 1.12 -46.21
C MET A 36 -35.82 1.56 -44.93
N ILE A 37 -36.54 1.67 -43.80
CA ILE A 37 -35.95 2.02 -42.49
C ILE A 37 -34.98 0.92 -42.02
N SER A 38 -35.35 -0.34 -42.20
CA SER A 38 -34.50 -1.48 -41.84
C SER A 38 -33.20 -1.49 -42.65
N ILE A 39 -33.28 -1.30 -43.97
CA ILE A 39 -32.09 -1.20 -44.83
C ILE A 39 -31.19 -0.02 -44.39
N LYS A 40 -31.79 1.14 -44.07
CA LYS A 40 -31.04 2.30 -43.59
C LYS A 40 -30.33 2.03 -42.25
N ARG A 41 -30.95 1.27 -41.35
CA ARG A 41 -30.33 0.85 -40.09
C ARG A 41 -29.25 -0.22 -40.28
N ALA A 42 -29.36 -1.10 -41.27
CA ALA A 42 -28.30 -2.06 -41.58
C ALA A 42 -26.97 -1.38 -41.96
N LEU A 43 -27.01 -0.15 -42.48
CA LEU A 43 -25.82 0.62 -42.85
C LEU A 43 -25.02 1.18 -41.65
N SER A 44 -25.52 1.08 -40.40
CA SER A 44 -24.90 1.72 -39.23
C SER A 44 -23.73 0.95 -38.58
N LYS A 45 -23.04 0.05 -39.29
CA LYS A 45 -21.84 -0.74 -38.87
C LYS A 45 -21.96 -1.60 -37.60
N ASP A 46 -23.08 -1.59 -36.90
CA ASP A 46 -23.36 -2.55 -35.82
C ASP A 46 -23.85 -3.88 -36.39
N LYS A 47 -23.08 -4.94 -36.16
CA LYS A 47 -23.38 -6.29 -36.67
C LYS A 47 -24.68 -6.86 -36.07
N ASP A 48 -25.08 -6.46 -34.87
CA ASP A 48 -26.34 -6.93 -34.25
C ASP A 48 -27.55 -6.24 -34.89
N ALA A 49 -27.43 -4.94 -35.14
CA ALA A 49 -28.41 -4.17 -35.90
C ALA A 49 -28.57 -4.69 -37.34
N LEU A 50 -27.47 -5.14 -37.96
CA LEU A 50 -27.47 -5.70 -39.31
C LEU A 50 -28.22 -7.03 -39.40
N ILE A 51 -27.98 -7.97 -38.46
CA ILE A 51 -28.69 -9.27 -38.41
C ILE A 51 -30.19 -9.06 -38.20
N PHE A 52 -30.58 -8.20 -37.27
CA PHE A 52 -31.98 -7.87 -37.01
C PHE A 52 -32.65 -7.21 -38.23
N SER A 53 -31.99 -6.22 -38.81
CA SER A 53 -32.54 -5.48 -39.97
C SER A 53 -32.66 -6.35 -41.21
N ALA A 54 -31.76 -7.31 -41.43
CA ALA A 54 -31.84 -8.27 -42.52
C ALA A 54 -33.06 -9.21 -42.38
N GLY A 55 -33.34 -9.71 -41.16
CA GLY A 55 -34.52 -10.53 -40.89
C GLY A 55 -35.82 -9.78 -41.13
N VAL A 56 -35.91 -8.52 -40.68
CA VAL A 56 -37.09 -7.66 -40.90
C VAL A 56 -37.28 -7.35 -42.39
N ALA A 57 -36.21 -7.08 -43.13
CA ALA A 57 -36.27 -6.80 -44.56
C ALA A 57 -36.75 -8.03 -45.38
N LEU A 58 -36.26 -9.23 -45.06
CA LEU A 58 -36.70 -10.48 -45.71
C LEU A 58 -38.18 -10.79 -45.43
N PHE A 59 -38.63 -10.57 -44.19
CA PHE A 59 -40.05 -10.76 -43.85
C PHE A 59 -40.95 -9.77 -44.59
N THR A 60 -40.62 -8.47 -44.52
CA THR A 60 -41.45 -7.42 -45.16
C THR A 60 -41.47 -7.53 -46.67
N SER A 61 -40.34 -7.83 -47.32
CA SER A 61 -40.29 -8.04 -48.78
C SER A 61 -41.13 -9.24 -49.22
N SER A 62 -41.07 -10.34 -48.47
CA SER A 62 -41.87 -11.53 -48.74
C SER A 62 -43.39 -11.25 -48.67
N VAL A 63 -43.84 -10.53 -47.65
CA VAL A 63 -45.26 -10.12 -47.51
C VAL A 63 -45.68 -9.18 -48.64
N VAL A 64 -44.81 -8.24 -49.04
CA VAL A 64 -45.10 -7.31 -50.14
C VAL A 64 -45.24 -8.05 -51.48
N ILE A 65 -44.39 -9.06 -51.74
CA ILE A 65 -44.47 -9.89 -52.96
C ILE A 65 -45.78 -10.67 -53.00
N ASP A 66 -46.18 -11.31 -51.89
CA ASP A 66 -47.45 -12.04 -51.80
C ASP A 66 -48.65 -11.10 -52.04
N LEU A 67 -48.62 -9.88 -51.49
CA LEU A 67 -49.67 -8.88 -51.71
C LEU A 67 -49.75 -8.42 -53.17
N ILE A 68 -48.62 -8.11 -53.81
CA ILE A 68 -48.57 -7.73 -55.23
C ILE A 68 -49.12 -8.85 -56.12
N TRP A 69 -48.77 -10.10 -55.80
CA TRP A 69 -49.25 -11.27 -56.53
C TRP A 69 -50.76 -11.43 -56.41
N PHE A 70 -51.30 -11.30 -55.19
CA PHE A 70 -52.73 -11.37 -54.91
C PHE A 70 -53.53 -10.34 -55.74
N TYR A 71 -53.06 -9.09 -55.80
CA TYR A 71 -53.72 -8.05 -56.59
C TYR A 71 -53.60 -8.25 -58.11
N SER A 72 -52.51 -8.87 -58.58
CA SER A 72 -52.24 -9.02 -60.01
C SER A 72 -52.96 -10.23 -60.62
N PHE A 73 -53.11 -11.32 -59.86
CA PHE A 73 -53.58 -12.60 -60.40
C PHE A 73 -54.84 -13.16 -59.74
N GLY A 74 -55.33 -12.53 -58.66
CA GLY A 74 -56.60 -12.89 -58.01
C GLY A 74 -56.67 -14.28 -57.36
N SER A 75 -55.55 -15.03 -57.32
CA SER A 75 -55.44 -16.34 -56.68
C SER A 75 -54.55 -16.28 -55.45
N HIS A 76 -54.95 -16.98 -54.37
CA HIS A 76 -54.30 -16.92 -53.06
C HIS A 76 -53.39 -18.12 -52.77
N SER A 77 -52.83 -18.74 -53.81
CA SER A 77 -52.03 -19.97 -53.68
C SER A 77 -50.57 -19.74 -53.24
N PHE A 78 -50.11 -18.49 -53.23
CA PHE A 78 -48.72 -18.14 -52.93
C PHE A 78 -48.57 -17.73 -51.46
N MET A 79 -47.72 -18.42 -50.69
CA MET A 79 -47.53 -18.23 -49.24
C MET A 79 -46.06 -17.97 -48.88
N LEU A 80 -45.37 -17.06 -49.58
CA LEU A 80 -43.97 -16.74 -49.27
C LEU A 80 -43.80 -16.14 -47.87
N TRP A 81 -44.82 -15.46 -47.34
CA TRP A 81 -44.76 -14.80 -46.04
C TRP A 81 -44.38 -15.75 -44.90
N THR A 82 -44.73 -17.05 -45.02
CA THR A 82 -44.39 -18.09 -44.06
C THR A 82 -42.87 -18.30 -43.97
N TRP A 83 -42.20 -18.36 -45.12
CA TRP A 83 -40.74 -18.44 -45.21
C TRP A 83 -40.06 -17.16 -44.74
N GLY A 84 -40.67 -16.00 -45.02
CA GLY A 84 -40.21 -14.71 -44.48
C GLY A 84 -40.24 -14.69 -42.95
N ALA A 85 -41.30 -15.26 -42.33
CA ALA A 85 -41.43 -15.35 -40.88
C ALA A 85 -40.37 -16.29 -40.27
N VAL A 86 -40.08 -17.41 -40.93
CA VAL A 86 -39.00 -18.33 -40.52
C VAL A 86 -37.64 -17.61 -40.55
N CYS A 87 -37.32 -16.88 -41.61
CA CYS A 87 -36.08 -16.09 -41.68
C CYS A 87 -35.98 -15.04 -40.57
N PHE A 88 -37.09 -14.39 -40.23
CA PHE A 88 -37.13 -13.43 -39.13
C PHE A 88 -36.86 -14.10 -37.77
N VAL A 89 -37.49 -15.26 -37.50
CA VAL A 89 -37.24 -16.02 -36.26
C VAL A 89 -35.79 -16.49 -36.18
N ILE A 90 -35.21 -16.98 -37.28
CA ILE A 90 -33.78 -17.35 -37.33
C ILE A 90 -32.88 -16.16 -36.99
N SER A 91 -33.19 -14.97 -37.52
CA SER A 91 -32.42 -13.75 -37.21
C SER A 91 -32.45 -13.39 -35.72
N LEU A 92 -33.59 -13.59 -35.04
CA LEU A 92 -33.72 -13.37 -33.59
C LEU A 92 -32.91 -14.38 -32.79
N ILE A 93 -32.92 -15.66 -33.19
CA ILE A 93 -32.14 -16.71 -32.55
C ILE A 93 -30.64 -16.42 -32.67
N LEU A 94 -30.17 -16.01 -33.86
CA LEU A 94 -28.76 -15.64 -34.09
C LEU A 94 -28.35 -14.44 -33.23
N LEU A 95 -29.21 -13.42 -33.14
CA LEU A 95 -28.96 -12.25 -32.30
C LEU A 95 -28.86 -12.63 -30.82
N LEU A 96 -29.80 -13.45 -30.32
CA LEU A 96 -29.82 -13.90 -28.93
C LEU A 96 -28.57 -14.73 -28.60
N GLY A 97 -28.22 -15.69 -29.47
CA GLY A 97 -27.07 -16.57 -29.30
C GLY A 97 -25.75 -15.79 -29.26
N ARG A 98 -25.57 -14.81 -30.15
CA ARG A 98 -24.37 -13.97 -30.15
C ARG A 98 -24.29 -13.07 -28.91
N ARG A 99 -25.41 -12.51 -28.47
CA ARG A 99 -25.46 -11.71 -27.25
C ARG A 99 -25.13 -12.53 -26.01
N LEU A 100 -25.63 -13.76 -25.93
CA LEU A 100 -25.31 -14.72 -24.87
C LEU A 100 -23.81 -15.07 -24.87
N ALA A 101 -23.24 -15.36 -26.04
CA ALA A 101 -21.81 -15.65 -26.18
C ALA A 101 -20.93 -14.48 -25.73
N SER A 102 -21.30 -13.24 -26.13
CA SER A 102 -20.62 -12.03 -25.68
C SER A 102 -20.70 -11.84 -24.15
N TYR A 103 -21.86 -12.08 -23.54
CA TYR A 103 -22.00 -12.00 -22.08
C TYR A 103 -21.17 -13.07 -21.38
N HIS A 104 -21.17 -14.30 -21.88
CA HIS A 104 -20.36 -15.37 -21.32
C HIS A 104 -18.87 -15.03 -21.36
N GLN A 105 -18.36 -14.52 -22.48
CA GLN A 105 -16.97 -14.10 -22.61
C GLN A 105 -16.60 -12.93 -21.67
N GLN A 106 -17.53 -12.01 -21.41
CA GLN A 106 -17.30 -10.94 -20.42
C GLN A 106 -17.20 -11.53 -19.01
N ILE A 107 -18.10 -12.44 -18.64
CA ILE A 107 -18.11 -13.06 -17.31
C ILE A 107 -16.83 -13.86 -17.07
N THR A 108 -16.36 -14.65 -18.04
CA THR A 108 -15.10 -15.40 -17.89
C THR A 108 -13.91 -14.46 -17.73
N ASN A 109 -13.82 -13.40 -18.54
CA ASN A 109 -12.77 -12.38 -18.39
C ASN A 109 -12.80 -11.69 -17.01
N TYR A 110 -14.00 -11.41 -16.48
CA TYR A 110 -14.15 -10.86 -15.13
C TYR A 110 -13.73 -11.86 -14.05
N SER A 111 -14.09 -13.15 -14.21
CA SER A 111 -13.68 -14.22 -13.31
C SER A 111 -12.16 -14.33 -13.24
N THR A 112 -11.48 -14.41 -14.38
CA THR A 112 -10.02 -14.49 -14.44
C THR A 112 -9.35 -13.26 -13.82
N LYS A 113 -9.87 -12.05 -14.07
CA LYS A 113 -9.36 -10.82 -13.42
C LYS A 113 -9.55 -10.85 -11.91
N LEU A 114 -10.69 -11.33 -11.42
CA LEU A 114 -10.97 -11.46 -9.99
C LEU A 114 -10.06 -12.48 -9.32
N GLU A 115 -9.79 -13.61 -9.97
CA GLU A 115 -8.84 -14.61 -9.50
C GLU A 115 -7.43 -14.03 -9.39
N MET A 116 -6.98 -13.28 -10.41
CA MET A 116 -5.69 -12.59 -10.37
C MET A 116 -5.61 -11.59 -9.21
N PHE A 117 -6.62 -10.74 -9.02
CA PHE A 117 -6.65 -9.80 -7.90
C PHE A 117 -6.66 -10.51 -6.54
N SER A 118 -7.41 -11.60 -6.42
CA SER A 118 -7.48 -12.39 -5.19
C SER A 118 -6.13 -13.04 -4.87
N TYR A 119 -5.45 -13.56 -5.90
CA TYR A 119 -4.10 -14.11 -5.78
C TYR A 119 -3.08 -13.04 -5.37
N GLU A 120 -3.12 -11.85 -5.98
CA GLU A 120 -2.27 -10.71 -5.62
C GLU A 120 -2.50 -10.26 -4.18
N LEU A 121 -3.76 -10.18 -3.74
CA LEU A 121 -4.12 -9.81 -2.38
C LEU A 121 -3.62 -10.84 -1.37
N GLN A 122 -3.90 -12.13 -1.60
CA GLN A 122 -3.45 -13.20 -0.71
C GLN A 122 -1.92 -13.26 -0.62
N ARG A 123 -1.22 -12.98 -1.73
CA ARG A 123 0.24 -12.86 -1.74
C ARG A 123 0.71 -11.65 -0.94
N SER A 124 0.05 -10.50 -1.08
CA SER A 124 0.37 -9.29 -0.31
C SER A 124 0.13 -9.49 1.19
N GLU A 125 -0.94 -10.18 1.59
CA GLU A 125 -1.23 -10.52 2.98
C GLU A 125 -0.19 -11.48 3.55
N LYS A 126 0.12 -12.57 2.83
CA LYS A 126 1.19 -13.51 3.21
C LYS A 126 2.53 -12.79 3.34
N MET A 127 2.86 -11.91 2.40
CA MET A 127 4.09 -11.11 2.45
C MET A 127 4.09 -10.13 3.61
N GLY A 128 2.97 -9.48 3.92
CA GLY A 128 2.84 -8.62 5.09
C GLY A 128 3.13 -9.37 6.40
N ILE A 129 2.58 -10.56 6.56
CA ILE A 129 2.81 -11.44 7.73
C ILE A 129 4.26 -11.91 7.79
N ILE A 130 4.81 -12.39 6.66
CA ILE A 130 6.24 -12.77 6.57
C ILE A 130 7.12 -11.58 6.94
N SER A 131 6.72 -10.36 6.58
CA SER A 131 7.51 -9.16 6.84
C SER A 131 7.50 -8.72 8.30
N GLU A 132 6.35 -8.87 8.96
CA GLU A 132 6.21 -8.59 10.38
C GLU A 132 6.93 -9.64 11.23
N LEU A 133 6.82 -10.93 10.85
CA LEU A 133 7.57 -12.02 11.48
C LEU A 133 9.07 -11.88 11.25
N ALA A 134 9.50 -11.54 10.03
CA ALA A 134 10.89 -11.29 9.71
C ALA A 134 11.47 -10.14 10.54
N ALA A 135 10.70 -9.06 10.74
CA ALA A 135 11.08 -7.95 11.61
C ALA A 135 11.31 -8.39 13.06
N SER A 136 10.40 -9.18 13.63
CA SER A 136 10.56 -9.70 14.99
C SER A 136 11.75 -10.65 15.11
N ILE A 137 11.83 -11.66 14.23
CA ILE A 137 12.90 -12.66 14.23
C ILE A 137 14.26 -11.99 14.04
N ALA A 138 14.37 -11.02 13.13
CA ALA A 138 15.63 -10.32 12.93
C ALA A 138 16.05 -9.51 14.15
N HIS A 139 15.11 -8.86 14.85
CA HIS A 139 15.40 -8.19 16.11
C HIS A 139 15.81 -9.18 17.21
N GLU A 140 15.15 -10.34 17.28
CA GLU A 140 15.42 -11.38 18.28
C GLU A 140 16.73 -12.14 18.02
N VAL A 141 17.16 -12.29 16.76
CA VAL A 141 18.42 -12.95 16.38
C VAL A 141 19.59 -11.96 16.39
N ARG A 142 19.38 -10.68 16.03
CA ARG A 142 20.42 -9.64 16.10
C ARG A 142 20.91 -9.44 17.53
N ASN A 143 20.03 -9.51 18.52
CA ASN A 143 20.43 -9.31 19.93
C ASN A 143 21.47 -10.34 20.42
N PRO A 144 21.27 -11.66 20.32
CA PRO A 144 22.26 -12.65 20.71
C PRO A 144 23.51 -12.59 19.82
N LEU A 145 23.41 -12.36 18.51
CA LEU A 145 24.58 -12.22 17.63
C LEU A 145 25.50 -11.07 18.09
N GLN A 146 24.93 -9.93 18.48
CA GLN A 146 25.67 -8.77 18.97
C GLN A 146 26.35 -9.04 20.30
N VAL A 147 25.68 -9.78 21.20
CA VAL A 147 26.22 -10.18 22.50
C VAL A 147 27.38 -11.17 22.31
N THR A 148 27.21 -12.20 21.48
CA THR A 148 28.25 -13.19 21.18
C THR A 148 29.46 -12.54 20.52
N ARG A 149 29.23 -11.62 19.58
CA ARG A 149 30.30 -10.81 18.97
C ARG A 149 31.06 -10.00 20.02
N GLY A 150 30.35 -9.35 20.96
CA GLY A 150 30.97 -8.59 22.03
C GLY A 150 31.88 -9.46 22.93
N PHE A 151 31.44 -10.67 23.27
CA PHE A 151 32.27 -11.61 24.03
C PHE A 151 33.50 -12.07 23.24
N LEU A 152 33.33 -12.47 21.97
CA LEU A 152 34.45 -12.88 21.13
C LEU A 152 35.46 -11.75 20.93
N GLN A 153 35.01 -10.50 20.86
CA GLN A 153 35.90 -9.35 20.73
C GLN A 153 36.72 -9.11 22.01
N LEU A 154 36.09 -9.23 23.19
CA LEU A 154 36.76 -9.13 24.49
C LEU A 154 37.77 -10.26 24.75
N PHE A 155 37.46 -11.47 24.29
CA PHE A 155 38.37 -12.61 24.41
C PHE A 155 39.52 -12.49 23.40
N ALA A 156 39.28 -12.04 22.17
CA ALA A 156 40.33 -11.81 21.16
C ALA A 156 41.35 -10.73 21.58
N GLU A 157 40.98 -9.81 22.47
CA GLU A 157 41.91 -8.85 23.08
C GLU A 157 42.85 -9.49 24.13
N LYS A 158 42.51 -10.66 24.68
CA LYS A 158 43.20 -11.29 25.81
C LYS A 158 43.98 -12.57 25.49
N THR A 159 43.90 -13.10 24.27
CA THR A 159 44.52 -14.39 23.87
C THR A 159 45.69 -14.27 22.89
N ASP A 160 46.47 -15.34 22.81
CA ASP A 160 47.65 -15.50 21.94
C ASP A 160 47.29 -15.53 20.43
N VAL A 161 48.30 -15.30 19.58
CA VAL A 161 48.17 -15.00 18.14
C VAL A 161 47.32 -16.02 17.35
N LYS A 162 47.44 -17.33 17.66
CA LYS A 162 46.66 -18.38 16.96
C LYS A 162 45.19 -18.44 17.37
N GLU A 163 44.86 -18.21 18.63
CA GLU A 163 43.48 -18.20 19.10
C GLU A 163 42.74 -16.95 18.60
N LYS A 164 43.47 -15.84 18.47
CA LYS A 164 42.97 -14.58 17.89
C LYS A 164 42.50 -14.72 16.44
N GLU A 165 43.15 -15.57 15.63
CA GLU A 165 42.71 -15.86 14.26
C GLU A 165 41.36 -16.59 14.24
N TYR A 166 41.18 -17.64 15.06
CA TYR A 166 39.89 -18.36 15.16
C TYR A 166 38.76 -17.46 15.65
N MET A 167 39.06 -16.54 16.56
CA MET A 167 38.07 -15.59 17.09
C MET A 167 37.67 -14.53 16.08
N ASN A 168 38.62 -14.02 15.28
CA ASN A 168 38.32 -13.13 14.16
C ASN A 168 37.48 -13.83 13.08
N LEU A 169 37.74 -15.12 12.83
CA LEU A 169 36.97 -15.94 11.89
C LEU A 169 35.53 -16.14 12.40
N ALA A 170 35.34 -16.39 13.69
CA ALA A 170 34.02 -16.47 14.32
C ALA A 170 33.26 -15.12 14.30
N ILE A 171 33.97 -14.00 14.49
CA ILE A 171 33.39 -12.65 14.35
C ILE A 171 32.94 -12.39 12.91
N GLN A 172 33.73 -12.79 11.91
CA GLN A 172 33.36 -12.67 10.50
C GLN A 172 32.11 -13.49 10.15
N GLU A 173 31.98 -14.71 10.68
CA GLU A 173 30.77 -15.52 10.48
C GLU A 173 29.53 -14.95 11.19
N LEU A 174 29.70 -14.33 12.37
CA LEU A 174 28.62 -13.59 13.04
C LEU A 174 28.17 -12.36 12.24
N ASP A 175 29.12 -11.60 11.69
CA ASP A 175 28.83 -10.44 10.83
C ASP A 175 28.14 -10.89 9.53
N ARG A 176 28.55 -12.02 8.97
CA ARG A 176 27.90 -12.66 7.83
C ARG A 176 26.45 -13.03 8.14
N ALA A 177 26.18 -13.69 9.27
CA ALA A 177 24.83 -14.02 9.71
C ALA A 177 23.97 -12.77 9.93
N ALA A 178 24.53 -11.72 10.56
CA ALA A 178 23.84 -10.45 10.77
C ALA A 178 23.48 -9.73 9.47
N ASN A 179 24.35 -9.82 8.46
CA ASN A 179 24.10 -9.28 7.12
C ASN A 179 22.98 -10.05 6.40
N ILE A 180 23.00 -11.39 6.42
CA ILE A 180 21.93 -12.24 5.85
C ILE A 180 20.55 -11.88 6.44
N ILE A 181 20.49 -11.63 7.75
CA ILE A 181 19.25 -11.22 8.44
C ILE A 181 18.80 -9.81 8.01
N THR A 182 19.73 -8.87 7.91
CA THR A 182 19.45 -7.49 7.48
C THR A 182 18.93 -7.46 6.04
N ASP A 183 19.48 -8.33 5.23
CA ASP A 183 19.10 -8.55 3.86
C ASP A 183 17.72 -9.20 3.72
N PHE A 184 17.42 -10.20 4.56
CA PHE A 184 16.09 -10.81 4.67
C PHE A 184 15.03 -9.79 5.11
N LEU A 185 15.37 -8.82 5.96
CA LEU A 185 14.50 -7.71 6.33
C LEU A 185 14.21 -6.73 5.20
N THR A 186 15.19 -6.47 4.35
CA THR A 186 15.05 -5.57 3.21
C THR A 186 14.11 -6.18 2.16
N PHE A 187 14.12 -7.50 2.03
CA PHE A 187 13.17 -8.28 1.22
C PHE A 187 11.73 -8.16 1.76
N ALA A 188 11.57 -8.21 3.08
CA ALA A 188 10.29 -8.08 3.77
C ALA A 188 9.69 -6.66 3.66
N LYS A 189 10.48 -5.60 3.85
CA LYS A 189 9.94 -4.23 3.94
C LYS A 189 10.56 -3.31 2.87
N PRO A 190 10.00 -3.24 1.65
CA PRO A 190 10.44 -2.26 0.67
C PRO A 190 10.24 -0.86 1.26
N GLN A 191 11.32 -0.08 1.33
CA GLN A 191 11.27 1.29 1.84
C GLN A 191 10.32 2.14 0.98
N LEU A 192 9.50 2.97 1.64
CA LEU A 192 8.67 3.97 0.97
C LEU A 192 9.60 5.06 0.41
N ASP A 193 9.80 5.05 -0.90
CA ASP A 193 10.73 5.97 -1.55
C ASP A 193 10.15 7.36 -1.79
N ASP A 194 10.93 8.37 -1.41
CA ASP A 194 10.75 9.73 -1.89
C ASP A 194 11.41 9.87 -3.27
N ILE A 195 10.62 10.20 -4.29
CA ILE A 195 11.12 10.50 -5.63
C ILE A 195 11.76 11.90 -5.59
N THR A 196 13.06 11.97 -5.84
CA THR A 196 13.88 13.19 -5.83
C THR A 196 14.55 13.40 -7.18
N ARG A 197 15.02 14.62 -7.47
CA ARG A 197 15.86 14.88 -8.63
C ARG A 197 17.26 14.37 -8.34
N ILE A 198 17.71 13.37 -9.08
CA ILE A 198 19.03 12.75 -8.94
C ILE A 198 19.97 13.35 -9.98
N ASP A 199 21.14 13.82 -9.54
CA ASP A 199 22.27 14.10 -10.43
C ASP A 199 23.06 12.79 -10.65
N ILE A 200 22.96 12.26 -11.87
CA ILE A 200 23.56 10.97 -12.25
C ILE A 200 25.09 11.06 -12.23
N VAL A 201 25.65 12.21 -12.61
CA VAL A 201 27.10 12.39 -12.70
C VAL A 201 27.71 12.29 -11.31
N ASP A 202 27.12 13.00 -10.35
CA ASP A 202 27.58 13.00 -8.97
C ASP A 202 27.39 11.64 -8.29
N GLU A 203 26.27 10.95 -8.52
CA GLU A 203 26.08 9.63 -7.92
C GLU A 203 26.99 8.57 -8.51
N LEU A 204 27.21 8.55 -9.83
CA LEU A 204 28.12 7.56 -10.44
C LEU A 204 29.56 7.78 -9.96
N LYS A 205 30.00 9.03 -9.78
CA LYS A 205 31.31 9.34 -9.16
C LYS A 205 31.40 8.85 -7.72
N ARG A 206 30.35 9.04 -6.91
CA ARG A 206 30.32 8.54 -5.52
C ARG A 206 30.36 7.02 -5.46
N ILE A 207 29.64 6.34 -6.36
CA ILE A 207 29.63 4.88 -6.41
C ILE A 207 30.98 4.34 -6.88
N GLU A 208 31.60 4.93 -7.88
CA GLU A 208 32.94 4.55 -8.32
C GLU A 208 33.97 4.70 -7.19
N GLY A 209 33.93 5.80 -6.43
CA GLY A 209 34.83 5.97 -5.27
C GLY A 209 34.69 4.90 -4.17
N ILE A 210 33.53 4.25 -4.08
CA ILE A 210 33.28 3.13 -3.15
C ILE A 210 33.68 1.79 -3.77
N MET A 211 33.42 1.60 -5.06
CA MET A 211 33.55 0.30 -5.74
C MET A 211 34.92 0.09 -6.40
N ALA A 212 35.66 1.15 -6.72
CA ALA A 212 36.98 1.05 -7.33
C ALA A 212 37.99 0.29 -6.46
N PRO A 213 38.08 0.49 -5.12
CA PRO A 213 38.94 -0.33 -4.27
C PRO A 213 38.58 -1.82 -4.33
N LEU A 214 37.29 -2.16 -4.36
CA LEU A 214 36.82 -3.54 -4.44
C LEU A 214 37.17 -4.19 -5.79
N ALA A 215 36.98 -3.46 -6.90
CA ALA A 215 37.36 -3.92 -8.23
C ALA A 215 38.87 -4.16 -8.33
N ASN A 216 39.68 -3.24 -7.81
CA ASN A 216 41.14 -3.36 -7.80
C ASN A 216 41.62 -4.57 -7.00
N LEU A 217 41.00 -4.86 -5.85
CA LEU A 217 41.31 -6.05 -5.03
C LEU A 217 41.02 -7.36 -5.78
N GLN A 218 40.04 -7.37 -6.68
CA GLN A 218 39.69 -8.52 -7.52
C GLN A 218 40.44 -8.51 -8.87
N GLY A 219 41.45 -7.65 -9.03
CA GLY A 219 42.27 -7.60 -10.25
C GLY A 219 41.62 -6.90 -11.44
N GLY A 220 40.62 -6.04 -11.21
CA GLY A 220 39.94 -5.27 -12.26
C GLY A 220 39.95 -3.75 -12.05
N LYS A 221 39.54 -3.01 -13.09
CA LYS A 221 39.49 -1.52 -13.10
C LYS A 221 38.11 -1.01 -13.50
N ILE A 222 37.70 0.11 -12.92
CA ILE A 222 36.46 0.82 -13.30
C ILE A 222 36.84 2.10 -14.05
N ALA A 223 36.23 2.34 -15.21
CA ALA A 223 36.38 3.56 -15.99
C ALA A 223 35.02 4.27 -16.14
N LEU A 224 34.99 5.58 -15.95
CA LEU A 224 33.81 6.42 -16.09
C LEU A 224 33.92 7.35 -17.31
N GLU A 225 32.89 7.35 -18.16
CA GLU A 225 32.72 8.32 -19.26
C GLU A 225 31.35 9.00 -19.11
N LEU A 226 31.33 10.23 -18.61
CA LEU A 226 30.09 10.93 -18.21
C LEU A 226 29.91 12.23 -18.99
N SER A 227 28.74 12.40 -19.61
CA SER A 227 28.32 13.69 -20.20
C SER A 227 27.93 14.69 -19.11
N SER A 228 28.05 15.99 -19.38
CA SER A 228 27.67 17.04 -18.44
C SER A 228 26.15 17.09 -18.21
N SER A 229 25.74 17.37 -16.96
CA SER A 229 24.36 17.68 -16.55
C SER A 229 23.30 16.61 -16.89
N LEU A 230 23.39 15.45 -16.25
CA LEU A 230 22.41 14.37 -16.37
C LEU A 230 21.51 14.28 -15.14
N TYR A 231 20.21 14.55 -15.32
CA TYR A 231 19.22 14.53 -14.25
C TYR A 231 18.09 13.55 -14.55
N ILE A 232 17.72 12.74 -13.55
CA ILE A 232 16.52 11.89 -13.57
C ILE A 232 15.65 12.13 -12.32
N GLN A 233 14.39 11.71 -12.35
CA GLN A 233 13.53 11.68 -11.17
C GLN A 233 13.46 10.26 -10.61
N GLY A 234 13.78 10.06 -9.34
CA GLY A 234 13.78 8.73 -8.73
C GLY A 234 14.25 8.71 -7.29
N SER A 235 14.32 7.52 -6.70
CA SER A 235 14.94 7.31 -5.39
C SER A 235 16.46 7.22 -5.53
N SER A 236 17.19 8.17 -4.92
CA SER A 236 18.66 8.14 -4.89
C SER A 236 19.20 6.86 -4.23
N ALA A 237 18.50 6.35 -3.20
CA ALA A 237 18.87 5.12 -2.51
C ALA A 237 18.72 3.90 -3.44
N LYS A 238 17.57 3.76 -4.11
CA LYS A 238 17.37 2.67 -5.08
C LYS A 238 18.31 2.77 -6.26
N PHE A 239 18.55 3.97 -6.79
CA PHE A 239 19.52 4.19 -7.85
C PHE A 239 20.91 3.69 -7.46
N LYS A 240 21.41 4.08 -6.28
CA LYS A 240 22.70 3.61 -5.76
C LYS A 240 22.75 2.10 -5.61
N GLN A 241 21.74 1.52 -4.98
CA GLN A 241 21.66 0.07 -4.76
C GLN A 241 21.68 -0.72 -6.07
N VAL A 242 20.92 -0.25 -7.06
CA VAL A 242 20.85 -0.81 -8.42
C VAL A 242 22.22 -0.83 -9.09
N ILE A 243 22.88 0.32 -9.14
CA ILE A 243 24.16 0.45 -9.83
C ILE A 243 25.26 -0.32 -9.09
N ILE A 244 25.30 -0.27 -7.75
CA ILE A 244 26.23 -1.05 -6.94
C ILE A 244 26.07 -2.54 -7.23
N ASN A 245 24.84 -3.05 -7.30
CA ASN A 245 24.59 -4.46 -7.58
C ASN A 245 25.00 -4.87 -9.00
N ILE A 246 24.80 -4.02 -10.01
CA ILE A 246 25.30 -4.30 -11.36
C ILE A 246 26.82 -4.35 -11.36
N ILE A 247 27.49 -3.34 -10.80
CA ILE A 247 28.96 -3.27 -10.74
C ILE A 247 29.51 -4.48 -10.00
N LYS A 248 28.88 -4.87 -8.89
CA LYS A 248 29.27 -6.05 -8.12
C LYS A 248 29.14 -7.34 -8.93
N ASN A 249 28.04 -7.52 -9.67
CA ASN A 249 27.88 -8.67 -10.56
C ASN A 249 28.96 -8.68 -11.66
N SER A 250 29.30 -7.51 -12.22
CA SER A 250 30.40 -7.40 -13.17
C SER A 250 31.75 -7.76 -12.54
N ILE A 251 32.03 -7.34 -11.30
CA ILE A 251 33.24 -7.71 -10.54
C ILE A 251 33.32 -9.21 -10.30
N GLU A 252 32.19 -9.84 -9.96
CA GLU A 252 32.14 -11.29 -9.75
C GLU A 252 32.33 -12.10 -11.04
N ALA A 253 32.05 -11.51 -12.21
CA ALA A 253 32.05 -12.21 -13.49
C ALA A 253 33.41 -12.17 -14.24
N PHE A 254 34.36 -11.32 -13.83
CA PHE A 254 35.67 -11.23 -14.48
C PHE A 254 36.78 -11.92 -13.66
N GLY A 255 37.83 -12.35 -14.35
CA GLY A 255 39.06 -12.90 -13.75
C GLY A 255 40.17 -11.83 -13.60
N GLN A 256 41.42 -12.22 -13.82
CA GLN A 256 42.54 -11.27 -13.87
C GLN A 256 42.38 -10.32 -15.07
N ASP A 257 42.77 -9.04 -14.90
CA ASP A 257 42.60 -7.96 -15.87
C ASP A 257 41.13 -7.60 -16.19
N GLY A 258 40.29 -7.63 -15.15
CA GLY A 258 38.90 -7.20 -15.22
C GLY A 258 38.75 -5.73 -15.61
N TYR A 259 37.72 -5.40 -16.38
CA TYR A 259 37.46 -4.04 -16.82
C TYR A 259 35.97 -3.76 -16.89
N ILE A 260 35.53 -2.73 -16.16
CA ILE A 260 34.17 -2.21 -16.19
C ILE A 260 34.21 -0.80 -16.76
N HIS A 261 33.51 -0.59 -17.88
CA HIS A 261 33.30 0.72 -18.48
C HIS A 261 31.87 1.19 -18.24
N ILE A 262 31.71 2.28 -17.50
CA ILE A 262 30.44 2.92 -17.19
C ILE A 262 30.34 4.21 -17.99
N ARG A 263 29.39 4.25 -18.92
CA ARG A 263 29.10 5.42 -19.75
C ARG A 263 27.71 5.96 -19.44
N ALA A 264 27.59 7.26 -19.19
CA ALA A 264 26.29 7.91 -19.03
C ALA A 264 26.18 9.14 -19.93
N PHE A 265 25.11 9.20 -20.73
CA PHE A 265 24.89 10.29 -21.68
C PHE A 265 23.39 10.52 -21.89
N ARG A 266 23.06 11.69 -22.45
CA ARG A 266 21.70 12.03 -22.87
C ARG A 266 21.56 11.75 -24.35
N ASP A 267 20.51 11.04 -24.73
CA ASP A 267 20.09 10.85 -26.12
C ASP A 267 18.64 11.35 -26.23
N ARG A 268 18.45 12.49 -26.91
CA ARG A 268 17.18 13.22 -26.94
C ARG A 268 16.70 13.57 -25.51
N ASP A 269 15.51 13.13 -25.12
CA ASP A 269 14.94 13.36 -23.79
C ASP A 269 15.30 12.26 -22.78
N GLU A 270 15.94 11.18 -23.22
CA GLU A 270 16.25 10.00 -22.40
C GLU A 270 17.67 10.09 -21.82
N VAL A 271 17.82 9.69 -20.55
CA VAL A 271 19.14 9.47 -19.94
C VAL A 271 19.48 7.99 -20.08
N ILE A 272 20.62 7.71 -20.71
CA ILE A 272 21.12 6.36 -20.98
C ILE A 272 22.32 6.08 -20.08
N ILE A 273 22.26 4.97 -19.35
CA ILE A 273 23.37 4.45 -18.55
C ILE A 273 23.77 3.10 -19.14
N LYS A 274 25.03 2.99 -19.56
CA LYS A 274 25.61 1.80 -20.15
C LYS A 274 26.74 1.30 -19.28
N ILE A 275 26.64 0.07 -18.81
CA ILE A 275 27.68 -0.62 -18.03
C ILE A 275 28.14 -1.81 -18.86
N LYS A 276 29.42 -1.81 -19.25
CA LYS A 276 30.06 -2.88 -20.01
C LYS A 276 31.16 -3.51 -19.18
N ASP A 277 31.19 -4.83 -19.11
CA ASP A 277 32.27 -5.62 -18.54
C ASP A 277 32.89 -6.57 -19.59
N ASN A 278 34.06 -7.11 -19.25
CA ASN A 278 34.78 -8.16 -19.99
C ASN A 278 34.72 -9.51 -19.26
N GLY A 279 33.64 -9.78 -18.52
CA GLY A 279 33.48 -11.01 -17.76
C GLY A 279 33.23 -12.26 -18.61
N GLU A 280 32.83 -13.34 -17.97
CA GLU A 280 32.56 -14.64 -18.59
C GLU A 280 31.34 -14.67 -19.53
N GLY A 281 30.46 -13.67 -19.44
CA GLY A 281 29.23 -13.60 -20.23
C GLY A 281 28.06 -14.35 -19.58
N ILE A 282 26.90 -14.36 -20.24
CA ILE A 282 25.64 -14.94 -19.75
C ILE A 282 25.13 -15.92 -20.81
N GLU A 283 24.76 -17.13 -20.39
CA GLU A 283 24.18 -18.13 -21.29
C GLU A 283 22.81 -17.70 -21.84
N LYS A 284 22.44 -18.26 -22.99
CA LYS A 284 21.18 -17.95 -23.67
C LYS A 284 19.96 -18.21 -22.78
N GLU A 285 19.94 -19.35 -22.12
CA GLU A 285 18.83 -19.80 -21.26
C GLU A 285 18.71 -18.92 -20.01
N ASP A 286 19.85 -18.53 -19.47
CA ASP A 286 19.98 -17.61 -18.35
C ASP A 286 19.47 -16.22 -18.71
N LEU A 287 19.86 -15.70 -19.87
CA LEU A 287 19.47 -14.38 -20.35
C LEU A 287 17.95 -14.27 -20.57
N LEU A 288 17.28 -15.34 -20.98
CA LEU A 288 15.82 -15.40 -21.12
C LEU A 288 15.09 -15.37 -19.76
N ASN A 289 15.74 -15.79 -18.69
CA ASN A 289 15.17 -15.92 -17.36
C ASN A 289 15.69 -14.87 -16.35
N ILE A 290 16.66 -14.05 -16.74
CA ILE A 290 17.39 -13.13 -15.85
C ILE A 290 16.54 -12.05 -15.16
N THR A 291 15.36 -11.76 -15.72
CA THR A 291 14.38 -10.84 -15.12
C THR A 291 13.21 -11.57 -14.46
N LYS A 292 13.22 -12.90 -14.35
CA LYS A 292 12.23 -13.63 -13.54
C LYS A 292 12.54 -13.45 -12.06
N LYS A 293 11.50 -13.26 -11.25
CA LYS A 293 11.63 -13.07 -9.80
C LYS A 293 12.24 -14.34 -9.17
N ASN A 294 13.28 -14.17 -8.37
CA ASN A 294 14.03 -15.23 -7.67
C ASN A 294 14.86 -16.17 -8.57
N TRP A 295 15.26 -15.73 -9.77
CA TRP A 295 16.08 -16.55 -10.68
C TRP A 295 17.58 -16.24 -10.52
N THR A 296 18.41 -17.25 -10.23
CA THR A 296 19.87 -17.15 -10.12
C THR A 296 20.51 -18.41 -10.70
N SER A 297 21.58 -18.28 -11.49
CA SER A 297 22.38 -19.43 -11.96
C SER A 297 23.33 -19.98 -10.88
N LYS A 298 23.39 -19.33 -9.70
CA LYS A 298 24.37 -19.62 -8.64
C LYS A 298 23.85 -20.57 -7.53
N LEU A 299 22.61 -21.05 -7.61
CA LEU A 299 22.01 -21.94 -6.61
C LEU A 299 21.12 -22.97 -7.30
N SER A 300 21.44 -24.25 -7.17
CA SER A 300 20.63 -25.36 -7.69
C SER A 300 19.92 -26.14 -6.58
N ASN A 301 20.46 -26.22 -5.36
CA ASN A 301 19.87 -26.93 -4.21
C ASN A 301 19.82 -26.09 -2.91
N PHE A 302 18.94 -26.45 -1.96
CA PHE A 302 18.76 -25.76 -0.67
C PHE A 302 20.02 -25.77 0.22
N GLU A 303 20.87 -26.78 0.07
CA GLU A 303 22.13 -26.96 0.83
C GLU A 303 23.24 -26.00 0.39
N ASP A 304 23.20 -25.48 -0.85
CA ASP A 304 24.18 -24.51 -1.37
C ASP A 304 24.10 -23.14 -0.67
N LEU A 305 22.98 -22.86 0.03
CA LEU A 305 22.76 -21.64 0.80
C LEU A 305 23.80 -21.46 1.92
N PHE A 306 24.34 -22.57 2.44
CA PHE A 306 25.28 -22.59 3.56
C PHE A 306 26.76 -22.62 3.13
N ASN A 307 27.06 -22.71 1.82
CA ASN A 307 28.42 -22.86 1.29
C ASN A 307 28.86 -21.75 0.30
N LEU A 308 28.28 -20.55 0.42
CA LEU A 308 28.46 -19.48 -0.57
C LEU A 308 29.85 -18.79 -0.48
N LYS A 309 30.69 -18.97 -1.51
CA LYS A 309 31.88 -18.13 -1.78
C LYS A 309 31.57 -16.88 -2.63
N THR A 310 30.33 -16.70 -3.07
CA THR A 310 29.91 -15.63 -4.00
C THR A 310 29.10 -14.55 -3.28
N PHE A 311 29.29 -13.29 -3.68
CA PHE A 311 28.75 -12.14 -2.95
C PHE A 311 27.32 -11.73 -3.38
N GLY A 312 26.71 -12.37 -4.39
CA GLY A 312 25.36 -12.05 -4.85
C GLY A 312 24.58 -13.27 -5.32
N PHE A 313 23.62 -13.75 -4.52
CA PHE A 313 22.82 -14.96 -4.78
C PHE A 313 21.33 -14.69 -5.11
N ARG A 314 20.89 -13.42 -5.14
CA ARG A 314 19.44 -13.10 -5.06
C ARG A 314 18.67 -13.08 -6.38
N GLY A 315 19.31 -12.94 -7.54
CA GLY A 315 18.56 -12.79 -8.80
C GLY A 315 17.69 -11.52 -8.92
N GLU A 316 17.74 -10.63 -7.93
CA GLU A 316 16.77 -9.53 -7.77
C GLU A 316 17.22 -8.22 -8.40
N ALA A 317 18.52 -8.04 -8.65
CA ALA A 317 19.05 -6.76 -9.12
C ALA A 317 18.54 -6.42 -10.53
N LEU A 318 18.74 -7.32 -11.50
CA LEU A 318 18.30 -7.13 -12.88
C LEU A 318 16.77 -7.20 -13.01
N HIS A 319 16.10 -8.01 -12.19
CA HIS A 319 14.63 -8.00 -12.06
C HIS A 319 14.10 -6.64 -11.57
N SER A 320 14.69 -6.07 -10.53
CA SER A 320 14.23 -4.79 -9.95
C SER A 320 14.43 -3.63 -10.92
N ILE A 321 15.53 -3.64 -11.68
CA ILE A 321 15.87 -2.59 -12.65
C ILE A 321 15.00 -2.68 -13.88
N SER A 322 14.81 -3.88 -14.44
CA SER A 322 13.94 -4.10 -15.60
C SER A 322 12.49 -3.71 -15.31
N ASN A 323 12.00 -3.91 -14.08
CA ASN A 323 10.66 -3.50 -13.67
C ASN A 323 10.44 -1.99 -13.70
N VAL A 324 11.50 -1.18 -13.58
CA VAL A 324 11.41 0.28 -13.52
C VAL A 324 12.15 0.98 -14.66
N SER A 325 12.54 0.26 -15.71
CA SER A 325 13.30 0.85 -16.84
C SER A 325 13.02 0.12 -18.15
N ARG A 326 13.57 0.67 -19.22
CA ARG A 326 13.76 -0.02 -20.49
C ARG A 326 15.20 -0.53 -20.53
N MET A 327 15.38 -1.82 -20.35
CA MET A 327 16.69 -2.43 -20.18
C MET A 327 17.04 -3.30 -21.39
N ILE A 328 18.28 -3.21 -21.86
CA ILE A 328 18.82 -4.07 -22.91
C ILE A 328 20.07 -4.73 -22.34
N ILE A 329 20.12 -6.06 -22.39
CA ILE A 329 21.31 -6.82 -22.05
C ILE A 329 21.85 -7.45 -23.33
N ARG A 330 23.14 -7.24 -23.58
CA ARG A 330 23.91 -7.96 -24.59
C ARG A 330 24.98 -8.76 -23.89
N SER A 331 25.11 -10.04 -24.21
CA SER A 331 26.16 -10.86 -23.62
C SER A 331 26.65 -11.93 -24.58
N SER A 332 27.93 -12.27 -24.48
CA SER A 332 28.58 -13.34 -25.21
C SER A 332 29.64 -14.01 -24.34
N ILE A 333 29.74 -15.34 -24.43
CA ILE A 333 30.68 -16.16 -23.66
C ILE A 333 32.01 -16.32 -24.39
N ASP A 334 31.96 -16.39 -25.72
CA ASP A 334 33.11 -16.67 -26.60
C ASP A 334 33.54 -15.45 -27.44
N GLY A 335 32.72 -14.40 -27.49
CA GLY A 335 32.93 -13.22 -28.32
C GLY A 335 32.63 -13.44 -29.81
N ILE A 336 32.08 -14.61 -30.18
CA ILE A 336 31.78 -15.01 -31.56
C ILE A 336 30.26 -14.97 -31.77
N GLU A 337 29.50 -15.60 -30.87
CA GLU A 337 28.04 -15.55 -30.87
C GLU A 337 27.56 -14.91 -29.56
N GLY A 338 26.63 -13.97 -29.68
CA GLY A 338 26.05 -13.26 -28.54
C GLY A 338 24.55 -13.12 -28.67
N TYR A 339 23.93 -12.73 -27.56
CA TYR A 339 22.49 -12.59 -27.48
C TYR A 339 22.13 -11.21 -26.96
N GLU A 340 21.11 -10.61 -27.56
CA GLU A 340 20.50 -9.36 -27.10
C GLU A 340 19.08 -9.67 -26.60
N ALA A 341 18.82 -9.34 -25.34
CA ALA A 341 17.50 -9.39 -24.73
C ALA A 341 17.06 -7.97 -24.35
N LYS A 342 15.85 -7.58 -24.77
CA LYS A 342 15.23 -6.31 -24.43
C LYS A 342 14.08 -6.53 -23.45
N PHE A 343 14.08 -5.74 -22.39
CA PHE A 343 13.09 -5.80 -21.32
C PHE A 343 12.43 -4.44 -21.13
N GLU A 344 11.12 -4.45 -20.90
CA GLU A 344 10.35 -3.27 -20.52
C GLU A 344 9.38 -3.64 -19.39
N SER A 345 9.44 -2.91 -18.28
CA SER A 345 8.63 -3.19 -17.08
C SER A 345 8.72 -4.67 -16.62
N GLY A 346 9.92 -5.24 -16.69
CA GLY A 346 10.22 -6.61 -16.25
C GLY A 346 9.93 -7.71 -17.30
N ASN A 347 9.19 -7.39 -18.35
CA ASN A 347 8.81 -8.34 -19.38
C ASN A 347 9.83 -8.37 -20.52
N LEU A 348 10.15 -9.55 -21.03
CA LEU A 348 10.93 -9.72 -22.25
C LEU A 348 10.08 -9.28 -23.45
N ILE A 349 10.57 -8.29 -24.18
CA ILE A 349 9.88 -7.69 -25.34
C ILE A 349 10.45 -8.24 -26.65
N ASP A 350 11.76 -8.47 -26.69
CA ASP A 350 12.48 -8.85 -27.90
C ASP A 350 13.74 -9.65 -27.52
N PHE A 351 14.06 -10.67 -28.30
CA PHE A 351 15.22 -11.52 -28.11
C PHE A 351 15.80 -11.89 -29.48
N ARG A 352 17.11 -11.64 -29.67
CA ARG A 352 17.78 -11.90 -30.95
C ARG A 352 19.25 -12.22 -30.79
N ASN A 353 19.81 -12.89 -31.78
CA ASN A 353 21.25 -13.08 -31.90
C ASN A 353 21.92 -11.74 -32.26
N CYS A 354 23.12 -11.52 -31.73
CA CYS A 354 23.94 -10.34 -32.02
C CYS A 354 25.43 -10.69 -31.99
N TYR A 355 26.24 -9.91 -32.68
CA TYR A 355 27.69 -9.97 -32.55
C TYR A 355 28.15 -8.99 -31.47
N CYS A 356 28.73 -9.51 -30.39
CA CYS A 356 29.33 -8.70 -29.33
C CYS A 356 30.55 -9.39 -28.75
N ASN A 357 31.54 -8.60 -28.30
CA ASN A 357 32.72 -9.13 -27.62
C ASN A 357 32.33 -9.89 -26.36
N LYS A 358 33.21 -10.82 -25.95
CA LYS A 358 33.08 -11.55 -24.69
C LYS A 358 32.83 -10.62 -23.50
N GLY A 359 31.89 -11.00 -22.64
CA GLY A 359 31.44 -10.24 -21.48
C GLY A 359 30.02 -9.72 -21.64
N THR A 360 29.61 -8.84 -20.72
CA THR A 360 28.23 -8.36 -20.64
C THR A 360 28.14 -6.85 -20.82
N THR A 361 27.12 -6.39 -21.53
CA THR A 361 26.76 -4.98 -21.66
C THR A 361 25.30 -4.80 -21.25
N ILE A 362 25.08 -4.06 -20.16
CA ILE A 362 23.76 -3.67 -19.68
C ILE A 362 23.52 -2.21 -20.06
N ILE A 363 22.44 -1.94 -20.78
CA ILE A 363 22.00 -0.61 -21.18
C ILE A 363 20.68 -0.35 -20.50
N VAL A 364 20.63 0.67 -19.66
CA VAL A 364 19.43 1.12 -18.95
C VAL A 364 18.99 2.45 -19.56
N LYS A 365 17.77 2.48 -20.10
CA LYS A 365 17.10 3.66 -20.63
C LYS A 365 15.89 3.99 -19.78
N ASP A 366 15.55 5.28 -19.71
CA ASP A 366 14.34 5.78 -19.06
C ASP A 366 14.09 5.18 -17.67
N LEU A 367 15.12 5.23 -16.83
CA LEU A 367 15.01 4.73 -15.47
C LEU A 367 13.92 5.50 -14.70
N PHE A 368 12.99 4.75 -14.12
CA PHE A 368 11.78 5.15 -13.42
C PHE A 368 10.60 5.67 -14.29
N PHE A 369 10.57 5.41 -15.61
CA PHE A 369 9.51 5.91 -16.51
C PHE A 369 8.08 5.50 -16.15
N ASN A 370 7.91 4.30 -15.61
CA ASN A 370 6.62 3.70 -15.25
C ASN A 370 6.32 3.81 -13.75
N VAL A 371 7.20 4.46 -12.98
CA VAL A 371 6.95 4.75 -11.57
C VAL A 371 6.09 6.00 -11.53
N PRO A 372 4.80 5.91 -11.11
CA PRO A 372 3.93 7.06 -11.09
C PRO A 372 4.55 8.16 -10.22
N ILE A 373 4.85 9.31 -10.84
CA ILE A 373 5.21 10.53 -10.11
C ILE A 373 4.04 10.78 -9.17
N ARG A 374 4.28 10.70 -7.86
CA ARG A 374 3.29 11.02 -6.84
C ARG A 374 3.07 12.54 -6.81
N ARG A 375 2.51 13.09 -7.89
CA ARG A 375 2.14 14.50 -8.01
C ARG A 375 0.92 14.82 -7.13
N ASN A 376 0.22 13.81 -6.63
CA ASN A 376 -0.96 13.95 -5.76
C ASN A 376 -0.64 13.94 -4.26
N PHE A 377 0.64 13.96 -3.85
CA PHE A 377 1.03 14.12 -2.43
C PHE A 377 2.01 15.27 -2.19
N LEU A 378 2.21 16.14 -3.18
CA LEU A 378 2.79 17.44 -2.92
C LEU A 378 1.71 18.31 -2.31
N SER A 379 1.79 18.50 -0.99
CA SER A 379 1.22 19.71 -0.39
C SER A 379 1.70 20.91 -1.23
N SER A 380 0.84 21.93 -1.41
CA SER A 380 1.09 23.09 -2.29
C SER A 380 2.56 23.56 -2.26
N SER A 381 3.07 24.16 -3.34
CA SER A 381 4.45 24.72 -3.37
C SER A 381 4.82 25.54 -2.11
N LYS A 382 3.82 26.18 -1.46
CA LYS A 382 3.96 26.87 -0.18
C LYS A 382 4.29 25.96 1.01
N THR A 383 3.74 24.76 1.09
CA THR A 383 3.93 23.80 2.21
C THR A 383 5.29 23.10 2.15
N GLU A 384 5.73 22.69 0.96
CA GLU A 384 7.09 22.17 0.77
C GLU A 384 8.14 23.26 1.04
N MET A 385 7.87 24.49 0.59
CA MET A 385 8.71 25.64 0.92
C MET A 385 8.79 25.89 2.45
N LYS A 386 7.67 25.71 3.16
CA LYS A 386 7.64 25.80 4.63
C LYS A 386 8.52 24.71 5.28
N LYS A 387 8.47 23.47 4.81
CA LYS A 387 9.31 22.37 5.32
C LYS A 387 10.80 22.64 5.09
N ILE A 388 11.19 23.05 3.88
CA ILE A 388 12.57 23.41 3.53
C ILE A 388 13.06 24.54 4.43
N LYS A 389 12.23 25.59 4.56
CA LYS A 389 12.52 26.72 5.46
C LYS A 389 12.72 26.25 6.90
N ASN A 390 11.88 25.35 7.40
CA ASN A 390 11.95 24.85 8.77
C ASN A 390 13.21 24.03 9.05
N VAL A 391 13.64 23.18 8.11
CA VAL A 391 14.89 22.42 8.22
C VAL A 391 16.09 23.37 8.24
N ILE A 392 16.15 24.31 7.29
CA ILE A 392 17.24 25.29 7.22
C ILE A 392 17.29 26.14 8.48
N LEU A 393 16.14 26.53 9.03
CA LEU A 393 16.06 27.34 10.24
C LEU A 393 16.70 26.65 11.44
N ASN A 394 16.64 25.31 11.53
CA ASN A 394 17.32 24.57 12.61
C ASN A 394 18.85 24.72 12.53
N TYR A 395 19.42 24.69 11.32
CA TYR A 395 20.86 24.92 11.12
C TYR A 395 21.25 26.38 11.36
N VAL A 396 20.44 27.32 10.88
CA VAL A 396 20.66 28.76 11.10
C VAL A 396 20.70 29.09 12.59
N LEU A 397 19.88 28.42 13.40
CA LEU A 397 19.81 28.60 14.85
C LEU A 397 20.93 27.87 15.62
N ALA A 398 21.37 26.71 15.14
CA ALA A 398 22.40 25.91 15.79
C ALA A 398 23.83 26.43 15.55
N PHE A 399 24.03 27.15 14.44
CA PHE A 399 25.36 27.60 14.00
C PHE A 399 25.40 29.12 13.86
N GLU A 400 25.31 29.85 14.97
CA GLU A 400 25.25 31.31 14.99
C GLU A 400 26.49 32.01 14.37
N TRP A 401 27.62 31.33 14.23
CA TRP A 401 28.84 31.87 13.63
C TRP A 401 28.90 31.72 12.09
N ILE A 402 27.90 31.10 11.45
CA ILE A 402 27.86 30.88 10.00
C ILE A 402 26.87 31.85 9.33
N THR A 403 27.26 32.41 8.18
CA THR A 403 26.35 33.17 7.32
C THR A 403 25.59 32.22 6.39
N PHE A 404 24.25 32.23 6.44
CA PHE A 404 23.40 31.42 5.56
C PHE A 404 22.75 32.31 4.49
N LYS A 405 22.92 31.95 3.21
CA LYS A 405 22.26 32.60 2.08
C LYS A 405 21.32 31.59 1.42
N LEU A 406 20.02 31.88 1.43
CA LEU A 406 18.99 31.03 0.84
C LEU A 406 18.33 31.74 -0.35
N ASN A 407 18.56 31.20 -1.55
CA ASN A 407 17.94 31.68 -2.78
C ASN A 407 16.68 30.86 -3.06
N LEU A 408 15.51 31.44 -2.75
CA LEU A 408 14.21 30.90 -3.15
C LEU A 408 13.75 31.64 -4.41
N SER A 409 13.05 30.96 -5.33
CA SER A 409 12.78 31.42 -6.71
C SER A 409 12.37 32.89 -6.87
N ASN A 410 11.74 33.51 -5.86
CA ASN A 410 11.37 34.93 -5.84
C ASN A 410 11.86 35.73 -4.60
N LYS A 411 12.69 35.16 -3.71
CA LYS A 411 13.20 35.82 -2.49
C LYS A 411 14.60 35.34 -2.10
N HIS A 412 15.49 36.30 -1.86
CA HIS A 412 16.80 36.07 -1.25
C HIS A 412 16.69 36.32 0.25
N LEU A 413 16.88 35.26 1.07
CA LEU A 413 16.98 35.39 2.52
C LEU A 413 18.45 35.26 2.93
N VAL A 414 18.95 36.23 3.68
CA VAL A 414 20.31 36.24 4.21
C VAL A 414 20.24 36.29 5.72
N PHE A 415 20.89 35.33 6.38
CA PHE A 415 21.07 35.29 7.83
C PHE A 415 22.57 35.45 8.13
N GLU A 416 23.01 36.68 8.40
CA GLU A 416 24.42 37.01 8.65
C GLU A 416 24.95 36.36 9.93
N LYS A 417 26.25 36.04 9.97
CA LYS A 417 26.93 35.61 11.21
C LYS A 417 26.67 36.60 12.35
N THR A 418 26.44 36.09 13.56
CA THR A 418 26.23 36.90 14.76
C THR A 418 27.26 36.52 15.83
N ASN A 419 27.48 37.40 16.81
CA ASN A 419 28.49 37.15 17.85
C ASN A 419 28.01 36.13 18.88
N ASN A 420 26.71 36.06 19.10
CA ASN A 420 26.10 35.14 20.04
C ASN A 420 24.75 34.63 19.51
N ARG A 421 24.25 33.58 20.17
CA ARG A 421 22.96 32.94 19.87
C ARG A 421 21.77 33.88 20.11
N ASP A 422 21.86 34.78 21.08
CA ASP A 422 20.80 35.71 21.45
C ASP A 422 20.51 36.67 20.29
N GLU A 423 21.55 37.23 19.67
CA GLU A 423 21.47 38.06 18.46
C GLU A 423 20.88 37.28 17.29
N ARG A 424 21.30 36.01 17.09
CA ARG A 424 20.79 35.14 16.03
C ARG A 424 19.28 34.93 16.16
N ILE A 425 18.83 34.58 17.36
CA ILE A 425 17.42 34.34 17.66
C ILE A 425 16.62 35.63 17.52
N LYS A 426 17.16 36.75 18.02
CA LYS A 426 16.52 38.07 17.93
C LYS A 426 16.34 38.53 16.48
N MET A 427 17.32 38.29 15.62
CA MET A 427 17.26 38.59 14.18
C MET A 427 16.13 37.83 13.48
N ILE A 428 15.85 36.59 13.89
CA ILE A 428 14.89 35.70 13.22
C ILE A 428 13.47 35.86 13.77
N PHE A 429 13.32 35.90 15.10
CA PHE A 429 12.03 35.82 15.79
C PHE A 429 11.65 37.11 16.54
N GLY A 430 12.56 38.08 16.67
CA GLY A 430 12.35 39.31 17.43
C GLY A 430 12.60 39.14 18.92
N GLY A 431 11.90 39.93 19.75
CA GLY A 431 12.08 39.91 21.20
C GLY A 431 11.66 38.59 21.86
N PHE A 432 12.40 38.18 22.89
CA PHE A 432 12.17 36.99 23.69
C PHE A 432 12.53 37.22 25.15
N GLN A 433 12.04 36.35 26.03
CA GLN A 433 12.53 36.22 27.40
C GLN A 433 13.47 35.02 27.50
N LYS A 434 14.69 35.22 28.01
CA LYS A 434 15.67 34.15 28.20
C LYS A 434 15.72 33.71 29.66
N LYS A 435 15.71 32.40 29.88
CA LYS A 435 15.86 31.75 31.18
C LYS A 435 16.95 30.70 31.07
N VAL A 436 17.88 30.68 32.02
CA VAL A 436 19.06 29.79 31.98
C VAL A 436 19.09 28.95 33.25
N LEU A 437 19.31 27.65 33.09
CA LEU A 437 19.55 26.70 34.16
C LEU A 437 20.93 26.09 33.96
N ARG A 438 21.75 26.06 35.02
CA ARG A 438 23.05 25.39 35.02
C ARG A 438 23.10 24.43 36.19
N THR A 439 23.29 23.16 35.89
CA THR A 439 23.54 22.11 36.89
C THR A 439 24.96 21.57 36.70
N SER A 440 25.39 20.67 37.57
CA SER A 440 26.67 19.95 37.41
C SER A 440 26.69 19.02 36.20
N GLU A 441 25.53 18.60 35.71
CA GLU A 441 25.39 17.57 34.67
C GLU A 441 25.06 18.14 33.29
N PHE A 442 24.33 19.26 33.24
CA PHE A 442 23.94 19.90 31.98
C PHE A 442 23.71 21.40 32.15
N SER A 443 23.75 22.13 31.03
CA SER A 443 23.28 23.51 30.96
C SER A 443 22.13 23.63 29.97
N LEU A 444 21.20 24.53 30.27
CA LEU A 444 19.97 24.71 29.52
C LEU A 444 19.69 26.20 29.34
N GLU A 445 19.43 26.60 28.10
CA GLU A 445 18.98 27.94 27.74
C GLU A 445 17.59 27.83 27.12
N LEU A 446 16.60 28.45 27.77
CA LEU A 446 15.21 28.49 27.34
C LEU A 446 14.86 29.91 26.88
N TYR A 447 14.43 30.03 25.63
CA TYR A 447 13.97 31.26 25.00
C TYR A 447 12.45 31.17 24.85
N ILE A 448 11.72 32.11 25.44
CA ILE A 448 10.25 32.13 25.48
C ILE A 448 9.75 33.32 24.67
N PHE A 449 8.76 33.10 23.82
CA PHE A 449 8.23 34.09 22.90
C PHE A 449 6.74 34.32 23.12
N ASP A 450 6.34 35.61 23.11
CA ASP A 450 4.92 35.99 23.17
C ASP A 450 4.19 35.63 21.87
N LYS A 451 4.88 35.70 20.73
CA LYS A 451 4.35 35.35 19.41
C LYS A 451 4.39 33.83 19.19
N SER A 452 3.40 33.34 18.44
CA SER A 452 3.37 31.93 18.02
C SER A 452 4.57 31.62 17.12
N ILE A 453 5.39 30.68 17.56
CA ILE A 453 6.52 30.16 16.80
C ILE A 453 6.48 28.63 16.83
N GLU A 454 7.12 27.98 15.85
CA GLU A 454 7.33 26.54 15.92
C GLU A 454 8.37 26.22 17.00
N ASN A 455 7.97 25.38 17.97
CA ASN A 455 8.83 25.01 19.08
C ASN A 455 10.01 24.16 18.62
N ARG A 456 11.19 24.42 19.19
CA ARG A 456 12.44 23.74 18.81
C ARG A 456 13.24 23.33 20.02
N ILE A 457 13.77 22.10 19.99
CA ILE A 457 14.63 21.53 21.02
C ILE A 457 15.96 21.19 20.38
N PHE A 458 17.05 21.66 21.01
CA PHE A 458 18.40 21.35 20.60
C PHE A 458 19.14 20.65 21.74
N VAL A 459 19.84 19.56 21.45
CA VAL A 459 20.74 18.86 22.38
C VAL A 459 22.13 18.82 21.75
N ASN A 460 23.12 19.45 22.37
CA ASN A 460 24.47 19.61 21.84
C ASN A 460 24.45 20.13 20.39
N LEU A 461 23.68 21.21 20.15
CA LEU A 461 23.45 21.84 18.84
C LEU A 461 22.73 20.99 17.79
N ARG A 462 22.29 19.77 18.13
CA ARG A 462 21.47 18.93 17.25
C ARG A 462 19.98 19.21 17.47
N PRO A 463 19.17 19.45 16.43
CA PRO A 463 17.72 19.51 16.58
C PRO A 463 17.16 18.12 16.91
N VAL A 464 16.34 18.06 17.96
CA VAL A 464 15.78 16.83 18.52
C VAL A 464 14.26 16.97 18.71
N VAL A 465 13.55 15.86 18.63
CA VAL A 465 12.15 15.73 19.03
C VAL A 465 12.13 14.94 20.33
N ASP A 466 11.69 15.58 21.42
CA ASP A 466 11.51 14.94 22.71
C ASP A 466 10.10 15.25 23.23
N ASN A 467 9.26 14.21 23.28
CA ASN A 467 7.86 14.34 23.68
C ASN A 467 7.71 14.73 25.16
N LYS A 468 8.63 14.31 26.04
CA LYS A 468 8.55 14.60 27.48
C LYS A 468 8.90 16.07 27.75
N ILE A 469 9.96 16.59 27.14
CA ILE A 469 10.30 18.02 27.20
C ILE A 469 9.16 18.84 26.61
N SER A 470 8.63 18.41 25.45
CA SER A 470 7.50 19.08 24.80
C SER A 470 6.24 19.09 25.66
N GLN A 471 5.98 18.02 26.42
CA GLN A 471 4.87 17.97 27.36
C GLN A 471 5.05 18.95 28.53
N ILE A 472 6.26 19.05 29.10
CA ILE A 472 6.59 19.98 30.20
C ILE A 472 6.42 21.43 29.75
N LEU A 473 6.89 21.76 28.54
CA LEU A 473 6.88 23.12 27.98
C LEU A 473 5.65 23.43 27.11
N SER A 474 4.65 22.54 27.10
CA SER A 474 3.48 22.59 26.21
C SER A 474 2.70 23.92 26.23
N LYS A 475 2.82 24.70 27.31
CA LYS A 475 2.12 25.98 27.48
C LYS A 475 2.91 27.19 26.95
N LEU A 476 4.11 26.99 26.43
CA LEU A 476 5.03 28.05 26.00
C LEU A 476 5.28 27.94 24.49
N ASN A 477 5.55 29.08 23.86
CA ASN A 477 6.24 29.08 22.58
C ASN A 477 7.73 29.22 22.88
N TYR A 478 8.53 28.21 22.53
CA TYR A 478 9.89 28.11 23.04
C TYR A 478 10.92 27.63 22.00
N ILE A 479 12.15 28.08 22.22
CA ILE A 479 13.35 27.44 21.69
C ILE A 479 14.20 27.07 22.89
N ILE A 480 14.64 25.83 22.98
CA ILE A 480 15.46 25.35 24.08
C ILE A 480 16.76 24.73 23.56
N PHE A 481 17.87 25.10 24.17
CA PHE A 481 19.19 24.52 23.93
C PHE A 481 19.66 23.83 25.20
N ILE A 482 19.99 22.55 25.09
CA ILE A 482 20.47 21.72 26.19
C ILE A 482 21.88 21.27 25.81
N ASN A 483 22.85 21.57 26.66
CA ASN A 483 24.22 21.11 26.52
C ASN A 483 24.52 20.10 27.62
N VAL A 484 24.90 18.89 27.21
CA VAL A 484 25.15 17.74 28.09
C VAL A 484 26.46 17.10 27.65
N ASN A 485 27.17 16.45 28.56
CA ASN A 485 28.35 15.66 28.18
C ASN A 485 27.96 14.63 27.09
N PRO A 486 28.64 14.60 25.93
CA PRO A 486 28.30 13.69 24.83
C PRO A 486 28.29 12.20 25.20
N LYS A 487 29.02 11.80 26.26
CA LYS A 487 29.02 10.41 26.76
C LYS A 487 27.70 10.00 27.41
N ASP A 488 26.90 10.97 27.87
CA ASP A 488 25.67 10.74 28.61
C ASP A 488 24.41 10.91 27.75
N VAL A 489 24.58 11.04 26.43
CA VAL A 489 23.48 11.16 25.45
C VAL A 489 23.69 10.16 24.32
N ASP A 490 22.82 9.14 24.27
CA ASP A 490 22.76 8.24 23.13
C ASP A 490 21.90 8.86 22.03
N VAL A 491 22.56 9.18 20.91
CA VAL A 491 21.94 9.81 19.73
C VAL A 491 21.55 8.79 18.65
N ASN A 492 21.75 7.50 18.89
CA ASN A 492 21.51 6.42 17.92
C ASN A 492 20.22 5.62 18.21
N VAL A 493 19.16 6.31 18.67
CA VAL A 493 17.90 5.68 19.08
C VAL A 493 16.91 5.53 17.93
N HIS A 494 16.97 6.41 16.93
CA HIS A 494 16.06 6.39 15.78
C HIS A 494 16.84 6.56 14.47
N PRO A 495 16.44 5.92 13.35
CA PRO A 495 17.16 5.98 12.06
C PRO A 495 17.34 7.39 11.48
N LYS A 496 16.43 8.34 11.81
CA LYS A 496 16.58 9.77 11.44
C LYS A 496 17.47 10.58 12.40
N LYS A 497 17.94 9.98 13.49
CA LYS A 497 18.74 10.60 14.58
C LYS A 497 18.10 11.86 15.20
N LEU A 498 16.78 11.98 15.10
CA LEU A 498 15.98 13.08 15.64
C LEU A 498 15.57 12.85 17.10
N GLU A 499 15.72 11.64 17.63
CA GLU A 499 15.42 11.31 19.03
C GLU A 499 16.72 11.00 19.74
N VAL A 500 16.84 11.45 20.99
CA VAL A 500 18.00 11.18 21.85
C VAL A 500 17.53 10.54 23.15
N LYS A 501 18.36 9.65 23.70
CA LYS A 501 18.13 9.04 25.01
C LYS A 501 19.21 9.48 25.96
N PHE A 502 18.79 10.21 26.99
CA PHE A 502 19.66 10.62 28.09
C PHE A 502 20.00 9.41 28.96
N SER A 503 21.23 9.36 29.48
CA SER A 503 21.67 8.37 30.46
C SER A 503 20.77 8.41 31.71
N LYS A 504 20.57 7.24 32.35
CA LYS A 504 19.68 7.10 33.54
C LYS A 504 20.06 8.03 34.70
N ASN A 505 21.30 8.50 34.74
CA ASN A 505 21.80 9.35 35.81
C ASN A 505 21.42 10.83 35.63
N ILE A 506 21.02 11.27 34.43
CA ILE A 506 20.68 12.68 34.19
C ILE A 506 19.17 12.87 34.25
N ASN A 507 18.70 13.55 35.29
CA ASN A 507 17.27 13.74 35.51
C ASN A 507 16.73 15.07 34.93
N ILE A 508 17.02 15.33 33.65
CA ILE A 508 16.66 16.57 32.94
C ILE A 508 15.18 16.92 33.10
N TYR A 509 14.29 15.92 33.03
CA TYR A 509 12.85 16.15 33.08
C TYR A 509 12.37 16.70 34.43
N ASN A 510 12.94 16.23 35.54
CA ASN A 510 12.56 16.69 36.87
C ASN A 510 13.12 18.08 37.17
N GLU A 511 14.38 18.31 36.82
CA GLU A 511 15.01 19.63 36.94
C GLU A 511 14.30 20.68 36.09
N LEU A 512 13.89 20.33 34.86
CA LEU A 512 13.12 21.24 34.00
C LEU A 512 11.74 21.56 34.59
N LYS A 513 11.04 20.56 35.16
CA LYS A 513 9.76 20.80 35.85
C LYS A 513 9.92 21.74 37.04
N LYS A 514 10.96 21.52 37.86
CA LYS A 514 11.29 22.37 39.00
C LYS A 514 11.59 23.79 38.55
N PHE A 515 12.45 23.95 37.56
CA PHE A 515 12.83 25.24 36.97
C PHE A 515 11.62 26.04 36.47
N ILE A 516 10.69 25.39 35.77
CA ILE A 516 9.45 26.04 35.31
C ILE A 516 8.54 26.42 36.47
N SER A 517 8.45 25.58 37.52
CA SER A 517 7.61 25.86 38.69
C SER A 517 8.13 27.03 39.55
N GLU A 518 9.45 27.23 39.58
CA GLU A 518 10.10 28.31 40.32
C GLU A 518 10.00 29.66 39.60
N ASN A 519 9.91 29.65 38.26
CA ASN A 519 9.78 30.85 37.43
C ASN A 519 8.29 31.20 37.17
N LYS A 520 7.56 31.59 38.23
CA LYS A 520 6.11 31.91 38.19
C LYS A 520 5.71 33.09 37.29
N ASP A 521 6.66 33.94 36.87
CA ASP A 521 6.42 35.09 35.98
C ASP A 521 6.19 34.71 34.51
N ILE A 522 6.32 33.43 34.19
CA ILE A 522 6.03 32.92 32.85
C ILE A 522 4.52 33.01 32.63
N LYS A 523 4.07 33.96 31.82
CA LYS A 523 2.65 34.12 31.42
C LYS A 523 2.18 32.87 30.67
N ILE A 524 1.54 31.98 31.40
CA ILE A 524 0.96 30.74 30.92
C ILE A 524 -0.29 31.07 30.09
N LYS A 525 -0.32 30.68 28.81
CA LYS A 525 -1.55 30.69 27.99
C LYS A 525 -2.66 29.97 28.77
N PRO A 526 -3.91 30.48 28.76
CA PRO A 526 -5.02 29.82 29.43
C PRO A 526 -5.10 28.37 28.96
N LYS A 527 -5.26 27.49 29.94
CA LYS A 527 -5.26 26.04 29.82
C LYS A 527 -6.29 25.66 28.74
N TYR A 528 -5.84 25.19 27.57
CA TYR A 528 -6.70 24.33 26.76
C TYR A 528 -7.19 23.23 27.68
N ILE A 529 -8.51 23.10 27.79
CA ILE A 529 -9.15 22.06 28.57
C ILE A 529 -8.69 20.73 27.95
N GLN A 530 -7.65 20.14 28.53
CA GLN A 530 -7.54 18.69 28.53
C GLN A 530 -8.84 18.24 29.19
N ILE A 531 -9.71 17.62 28.42
CA ILE A 531 -10.68 16.69 28.97
C ILE A 531 -9.83 15.53 29.52
N SER A 532 -9.21 15.76 30.68
CA SER A 532 -8.82 14.69 31.55
C SER A 532 -10.13 14.09 32.01
N ASN A 533 -10.53 12.98 31.42
CA ASN A 533 -11.46 12.07 32.08
C ASN A 533 -10.75 11.51 33.30
N GLN A 534 -10.67 12.31 34.36
CA GLN A 534 -10.66 11.77 35.71
C GLN A 534 -12.06 11.23 35.96
N SER A 535 -12.26 9.96 35.65
CA SER A 535 -13.22 9.15 36.38
C SER A 535 -12.47 7.92 36.86
N LYS A 536 -12.10 7.94 38.15
CA LYS A 536 -11.87 6.72 38.90
C LYS A 536 -13.14 5.87 38.75
N ILE A 537 -12.93 4.58 38.47
CA ILE A 537 -13.91 3.46 38.45
C ILE A 537 -14.54 3.17 37.05
N GLU A 538 -14.06 2.05 36.47
CA GLU A 538 -14.63 1.10 35.49
C GLU A 538 -15.13 1.48 34.09
N ASN A 539 -15.36 2.74 33.70
CA ASN A 539 -15.88 3.00 32.34
C ASN A 539 -14.80 3.49 31.36
N LYS A 540 -14.41 2.63 30.40
CA LYS A 540 -13.60 3.00 29.23
C LYS A 540 -14.26 4.19 28.49
N PRO A 541 -13.49 5.14 27.93
CA PRO A 541 -14.05 6.33 27.29
C PRO A 541 -14.97 5.96 26.11
N LYS A 542 -16.10 6.67 26.00
CA LYS A 542 -17.11 6.44 24.94
C LYS A 542 -16.58 6.73 23.53
N PHE A 543 -15.59 7.61 23.42
CA PHE A 543 -14.96 8.02 22.18
C PHE A 543 -13.45 7.84 22.25
N ILE A 544 -12.87 7.35 21.16
CA ILE A 544 -11.43 7.27 20.94
C ILE A 544 -11.06 8.46 20.05
N THR A 545 -10.09 9.27 20.45
CA THR A 545 -9.62 10.40 19.66
C THR A 545 -8.20 10.15 19.19
N THR A 546 -7.97 10.20 17.88
CA THR A 546 -6.63 10.11 17.29
C THR A 546 -6.40 11.23 16.29
N ILE A 547 -5.14 11.60 16.09
CA ILE A 547 -4.76 12.69 15.20
C ILE A 547 -4.22 12.08 13.91
N SER A 548 -4.88 12.39 12.81
CA SER A 548 -4.36 12.19 11.46
C SER A 548 -3.72 13.49 10.97
N LYS A 549 -2.87 13.43 9.94
CA LYS A 549 -1.94 14.50 9.49
C LYS A 549 -2.50 15.93 9.50
N ASN A 550 -3.79 16.14 9.26
CA ASN A 550 -4.44 17.45 9.36
C ASN A 550 -5.85 17.40 9.96
N SER A 551 -6.21 16.33 10.66
CA SER A 551 -7.58 16.12 11.13
C SER A 551 -7.62 15.35 12.45
N ILE A 552 -8.60 15.67 13.28
CA ILE A 552 -8.91 14.92 14.49
C ILE A 552 -9.95 13.88 14.13
N LEU A 553 -9.60 12.61 14.31
CA LEU A 553 -10.52 11.50 14.18
C LEU A 553 -11.13 11.21 15.55
N ILE A 554 -12.45 11.33 15.64
CA ILE A 554 -13.25 10.95 16.80
C ILE A 554 -14.01 9.68 16.43
N ILE A 555 -13.71 8.59 17.11
CA ILE A 555 -14.23 7.25 16.83
C ILE A 555 -15.13 6.84 17.99
N HIS A 556 -16.39 6.49 17.70
CA HIS A 556 -17.31 6.00 18.73
C HIS A 556 -16.94 4.56 19.11
N ARG A 557 -16.38 4.37 20.31
CA ARG A 557 -15.77 3.11 20.77
C ARG A 557 -16.72 1.92 20.70
N GLU A 558 -17.92 2.06 21.26
CA GLU A 558 -18.90 0.98 21.29
C GLU A 558 -19.38 0.57 19.89
N ARG A 559 -19.63 1.54 19.00
CA ARG A 559 -20.06 1.26 17.62
C ARG A 559 -18.94 0.60 16.81
N ALA A 560 -17.70 1.01 17.03
CA ALA A 560 -16.53 0.39 16.43
C ALA A 560 -16.39 -1.09 16.87
N LEU A 561 -16.48 -1.37 18.17
CA LEU A 561 -16.45 -2.73 18.70
C LEU A 561 -17.61 -3.58 18.17
N ARG A 562 -18.84 -3.06 18.19
CA ARG A 562 -20.01 -3.73 17.61
C ARG A 562 -19.78 -4.08 16.14
N LYS A 563 -19.21 -3.17 15.34
CA LYS A 563 -18.90 -3.41 13.93
C LYS A 563 -17.84 -4.50 13.74
N ILE A 564 -16.76 -4.47 14.52
CA ILE A 564 -15.69 -5.47 14.49
C ILE A 564 -16.25 -6.86 14.83
N TYR A 565 -16.95 -6.98 15.95
CA TYR A 565 -17.50 -8.27 16.38
C TYR A 565 -18.63 -8.75 15.46
N PHE A 566 -19.47 -7.87 14.92
CA PHE A 566 -20.50 -8.24 13.94
C PHE A 566 -19.89 -8.81 12.66
N GLN A 567 -18.82 -8.20 12.15
CA GLN A 567 -18.12 -8.76 10.99
C GLN A 567 -17.54 -10.14 11.27
N LYS A 568 -17.01 -10.36 12.48
CA LYS A 568 -16.47 -11.66 12.91
C LYS A 568 -17.57 -12.72 13.09
N LEU A 569 -18.78 -12.35 13.51
CA LEU A 569 -19.93 -13.26 13.55
C LEU A 569 -20.39 -13.65 12.13
N LEU A 570 -20.41 -12.69 11.19
CA LEU A 570 -20.81 -12.95 9.80
C LEU A 570 -19.84 -13.87 9.05
N SER A 571 -18.55 -13.81 9.35
CA SER A 571 -17.56 -14.68 8.69
C SER A 571 -17.71 -16.16 9.06
N LYS A 572 -18.45 -16.49 10.13
CA LYS A 572 -18.61 -17.85 10.67
C LYS A 572 -17.29 -18.57 10.98
N GLN A 573 -16.19 -17.82 11.09
CA GLN A 573 -14.85 -18.33 11.39
C GLN A 573 -14.49 -18.01 12.85
N TYR A 574 -15.02 -18.81 13.77
CA TYR A 574 -14.73 -18.70 15.20
C TYR A 574 -14.43 -20.09 15.76
N LYS A 575 -13.48 -20.16 16.70
CA LYS A 575 -13.17 -21.38 17.43
C LYS A 575 -14.03 -21.44 18.70
N THR A 576 -14.44 -22.64 19.09
CA THR A 576 -15.05 -22.87 20.41
C THR A 576 -13.94 -22.99 21.44
N GLN A 577 -13.97 -22.13 22.46
CA GLN A 577 -13.15 -22.28 23.65
C GLN A 577 -13.93 -23.08 24.69
N MET A 578 -13.31 -24.13 25.22
CA MET A 578 -13.91 -24.93 26.29
C MET A 578 -13.84 -24.18 27.61
N LEU A 579 -14.92 -24.20 28.37
CA LEU A 579 -15.00 -23.63 29.70
C LEU A 579 -14.34 -24.57 30.71
N THR A 580 -13.60 -24.00 31.67
CA THR A 580 -13.03 -24.76 32.79
C THR A 580 -14.11 -25.43 33.65
N PHE A 581 -15.25 -24.75 33.79
CA PHE A 581 -16.43 -25.27 34.46
C PHE A 581 -17.65 -25.08 33.55
N PRO A 582 -18.43 -26.15 33.27
CA PRO A 582 -19.61 -26.04 32.44
C PRO A 582 -20.74 -25.33 33.17
N TYR A 583 -21.56 -24.57 32.43
CA TYR A 583 -22.77 -23.95 32.97
C TYR A 583 -23.97 -24.86 32.76
N THR A 584 -24.76 -25.08 33.82
CA THR A 584 -26.00 -25.87 33.76
C THR A 584 -27.22 -24.98 34.01
N PHE A 585 -28.20 -25.06 33.11
CA PHE A 585 -29.45 -24.31 33.18
C PHE A 585 -30.66 -25.25 33.10
N LYS A 586 -31.64 -25.07 33.99
CA LYS A 586 -32.92 -25.81 33.99
C LYS A 586 -33.92 -25.18 33.02
N ILE A 587 -33.59 -25.17 31.72
CA ILE A 587 -34.39 -24.57 30.65
C ILE A 587 -34.50 -25.58 29.51
N LYS A 588 -35.69 -25.70 28.91
CA LYS A 588 -35.93 -26.52 27.72
C LYS A 588 -35.96 -25.62 26.49
N LEU A 589 -34.93 -25.68 25.65
CA LEU A 589 -34.88 -24.97 24.37
C LEU A 589 -35.34 -25.85 23.21
N PRO A 590 -36.00 -25.29 22.18
CA PRO A 590 -36.29 -25.99 20.93
C PRO A 590 -35.02 -26.50 20.23
N ASP A 591 -35.14 -27.58 19.44
CA ASP A 591 -34.02 -28.15 18.69
C ASP A 591 -33.38 -27.17 17.70
N GLU A 592 -34.17 -26.23 17.15
CA GLU A 592 -33.69 -25.17 16.28
C GLU A 592 -32.78 -24.19 17.03
N SER A 593 -33.14 -23.79 18.24
CA SER A 593 -32.33 -22.94 19.12
C SER A 593 -31.00 -23.60 19.48
N LEU A 594 -30.99 -24.92 19.68
CA LEU A 594 -29.76 -25.70 19.90
C LEU A 594 -28.86 -25.73 18.66
N LYS A 595 -29.44 -25.80 17.45
CA LYS A 595 -28.68 -25.69 16.19
C LYS A 595 -28.06 -24.30 16.04
N ILE A 596 -28.79 -23.23 16.37
CA ILE A 596 -28.27 -21.85 16.32
C ILE A 596 -27.05 -21.72 17.23
N LEU A 597 -27.13 -22.18 18.48
CA LEU A 597 -26.01 -22.14 19.42
C LEU A 597 -24.76 -22.84 18.87
N LYS A 598 -24.92 -24.05 18.31
CA LYS A 598 -23.81 -24.80 17.70
C LYS A 598 -23.21 -24.09 16.49
N VAL A 599 -24.05 -23.52 15.60
CA VAL A 599 -23.60 -22.76 14.42
C VAL A 599 -22.77 -21.53 14.81
N TYR A 600 -23.08 -20.91 15.96
CA TYR A 600 -22.35 -19.76 16.48
C TYR A 600 -21.28 -20.12 17.53
N GLY A 601 -20.81 -21.37 17.52
CA GLY A 601 -19.60 -21.78 18.23
C GLY A 601 -19.78 -22.11 19.71
N PHE A 602 -21.02 -22.27 20.20
CA PHE A 602 -21.28 -22.79 21.53
C PHE A 602 -21.26 -24.32 21.55
N SER A 603 -20.60 -24.91 22.53
CA SER A 603 -20.64 -26.35 22.80
C SER A 603 -21.72 -26.65 23.82
N VAL A 604 -22.80 -27.29 23.38
CA VAL A 604 -24.04 -27.48 24.16
C VAL A 604 -24.46 -28.95 24.16
N ILE A 605 -24.78 -29.45 25.35
CA ILE A 605 -25.36 -30.77 25.59
C ILE A 605 -26.75 -30.57 26.19
N ALA A 606 -27.78 -31.08 25.52
CA ALA A 606 -29.16 -31.04 26.02
C ALA A 606 -29.52 -32.36 26.72
N LYS A 607 -30.17 -32.26 27.87
CA LYS A 607 -30.83 -33.35 28.62
C LYS A 607 -32.33 -33.04 28.75
N GLU A 608 -33.14 -34.00 29.21
CA GLU A 608 -34.61 -33.90 29.22
C GLU A 608 -35.17 -32.60 29.84
N ASN A 609 -34.51 -32.05 30.87
CA ASN A 609 -34.92 -30.81 31.56
C ASN A 609 -33.78 -29.82 31.84
N GLU A 610 -32.60 -30.05 31.26
CA GLU A 610 -31.40 -29.23 31.53
C GLU A 610 -30.54 -29.08 30.28
N ILE A 611 -29.88 -27.91 30.18
CA ILE A 611 -28.90 -27.63 29.13
C ILE A 611 -27.56 -27.35 29.80
N ILE A 612 -26.53 -28.05 29.31
CA ILE A 612 -25.15 -27.94 29.79
C ILE A 612 -24.32 -27.28 28.69
N ILE A 613 -23.60 -26.21 29.02
CA ILE A 613 -22.77 -25.47 28.10
C ILE A 613 -21.32 -25.64 28.50
N ASN A 614 -20.57 -26.33 27.65
CA ASN A 614 -19.18 -26.72 27.89
C ASN A 614 -18.19 -25.80 27.19
N GLY A 615 -18.67 -24.94 26.29
CA GLY A 615 -17.79 -24.06 25.51
C GLY A 615 -18.57 -22.92 24.88
N ILE A 616 -17.87 -21.81 24.70
CA ILE A 616 -18.39 -20.57 24.11
C ILE A 616 -17.51 -20.18 22.90
N PRO A 617 -17.99 -19.35 21.98
CA PRO A 617 -17.14 -18.87 20.88
C PRO A 617 -16.03 -17.95 21.38
N ASP A 618 -14.87 -17.99 20.72
CA ASP A 618 -13.69 -17.15 21.00
C ASP A 618 -13.91 -15.63 20.83
N ILE A 619 -15.10 -15.23 20.38
CA ILE A 619 -15.53 -13.84 20.31
C ILE A 619 -15.94 -13.30 21.68
N ILE A 620 -16.31 -14.18 22.61
CA ILE A 620 -16.68 -13.84 23.99
C ILE A 620 -15.49 -14.14 24.89
N GLU A 621 -14.81 -13.10 25.36
CA GLU A 621 -13.57 -13.25 26.13
C GLU A 621 -13.80 -13.73 27.57
N SER A 622 -14.93 -13.36 28.16
CA SER A 622 -15.36 -13.80 29.49
C SER A 622 -16.87 -13.72 29.59
N LEU A 623 -17.44 -14.53 30.49
CA LEU A 623 -18.89 -14.64 30.58
C LEU A 623 -19.29 -15.04 31.99
N ASN A 624 -20.30 -14.37 32.56
CA ASN A 624 -20.88 -14.74 33.84
C ASN A 624 -22.19 -15.53 33.64
N TYR A 625 -22.75 -16.07 34.73
CA TYR A 625 -23.97 -16.88 34.69
C TYR A 625 -25.17 -16.09 34.13
N GLU A 626 -25.35 -14.84 34.56
CA GLU A 626 -26.47 -13.97 34.17
C GLU A 626 -26.46 -13.61 32.68
N ASP A 627 -25.28 -13.32 32.13
CA ASP A 627 -25.12 -13.00 30.71
C ASP A 627 -25.36 -14.25 29.85
N MET A 628 -24.94 -15.43 30.31
CA MET A 628 -25.31 -16.71 29.67
C MET A 628 -26.82 -16.96 29.71
N GLU A 629 -27.44 -16.75 30.86
CA GLU A 629 -28.90 -16.90 31.00
C GLU A 629 -29.64 -15.93 30.07
N SER A 630 -29.13 -14.71 29.90
CA SER A 630 -29.69 -13.72 28.99
C SER A 630 -29.57 -14.13 27.51
N ILE A 631 -28.45 -14.74 27.11
CA ILE A 631 -28.30 -15.33 25.77
C ILE A 631 -29.34 -16.43 25.56
N LEU A 632 -29.51 -17.34 26.54
CA LEU A 632 -30.46 -18.44 26.41
C LEU A 632 -31.91 -17.97 26.37
N LYS A 633 -32.28 -16.98 27.19
CA LYS A 633 -33.62 -16.37 27.15
C LYS A 633 -33.92 -15.70 25.81
N SER A 634 -32.92 -15.15 25.12
CA SER A 634 -33.12 -14.57 23.78
C SER A 634 -33.55 -15.61 22.73
N LEU A 635 -33.30 -16.89 22.98
CA LEU A 635 -33.61 -18.03 22.12
C LEU A 635 -34.92 -18.78 22.53
N ASP A 636 -35.62 -18.30 23.56
CA ASP A 636 -36.86 -18.91 24.10
C ASP A 636 -38.15 -18.24 23.56
N ASN A 637 -38.01 -17.26 22.66
CA ASN A 637 -39.15 -16.60 22.02
C ASN A 637 -39.78 -17.50 20.94
N LYS A 638 -41.11 -17.50 20.80
CA LYS A 638 -41.88 -18.38 19.87
C LYS A 638 -42.02 -17.82 18.43
N LYS A 639 -41.08 -17.03 17.92
CA LYS A 639 -41.18 -16.38 16.59
C LYS A 639 -39.85 -16.50 15.82
N HIS A 640 -39.76 -17.53 14.97
CA HIS A 640 -38.53 -18.03 14.33
C HIS A 640 -37.64 -17.00 13.62
N ALA A 641 -38.19 -16.01 12.94
CA ALA A 641 -37.37 -15.01 12.22
C ALA A 641 -36.70 -13.97 13.15
N PHE A 642 -37.30 -13.69 14.32
CA PHE A 642 -36.78 -12.71 15.29
C PHE A 642 -35.79 -13.34 16.30
N GLU A 643 -35.76 -14.67 16.40
CA GLU A 643 -34.91 -15.41 17.34
C GLU A 643 -33.41 -15.27 17.01
N VAL A 644 -33.02 -15.37 15.75
CA VAL A 644 -31.61 -15.26 15.34
C VAL A 644 -31.09 -13.84 15.54
N GLU A 645 -31.89 -12.83 15.21
CA GLU A 645 -31.50 -11.43 15.36
C GLU A 645 -31.39 -11.03 16.84
N ALA A 646 -32.34 -11.45 17.68
CA ALA A 646 -32.29 -11.22 19.12
C ALA A 646 -31.06 -11.89 19.76
N PHE A 647 -30.77 -13.13 19.35
CA PHE A 647 -29.58 -13.87 19.79
C PHE A 647 -28.28 -13.17 19.39
N LEU A 648 -28.13 -12.80 18.11
CA LEU A 648 -26.92 -12.13 17.62
C LEU A 648 -26.70 -10.78 18.32
N ASN A 649 -27.75 -10.02 18.55
CA ASN A 649 -27.67 -8.76 19.28
C ASN A 649 -27.20 -8.97 20.73
N LYS A 650 -27.69 -10.01 21.41
CA LYS A 650 -27.28 -10.31 22.78
C LYS A 650 -25.82 -10.78 22.86
N VAL A 651 -25.40 -11.64 21.92
CA VAL A 651 -24.00 -12.07 21.82
C VAL A 651 -23.06 -10.89 21.57
N LEU A 652 -23.45 -9.96 20.68
CA LEU A 652 -22.67 -8.74 20.41
C LEU A 652 -22.56 -7.81 21.61
N GLU A 653 -23.67 -7.61 22.32
CA GLU A 653 -23.70 -6.77 23.53
C GLU A 653 -22.69 -7.28 24.57
N ILE A 654 -22.67 -8.58 24.79
CA ILE A 654 -21.77 -9.25 25.73
C ILE A 654 -20.31 -9.21 25.24
N ALA A 655 -20.07 -9.46 23.96
CA ALA A 655 -18.72 -9.37 23.38
C ALA A 655 -18.14 -7.96 23.51
N VAL A 656 -18.96 -6.92 23.34
CA VAL A 656 -18.55 -5.51 23.54
C VAL A 656 -18.30 -5.20 25.02
N LYS A 657 -19.17 -5.68 25.92
CA LYS A 657 -19.06 -5.50 27.37
C LYS A 657 -17.74 -6.05 27.91
N TYR A 658 -17.33 -7.23 27.46
CA TYR A 658 -16.12 -7.92 27.93
C TYR A 658 -14.88 -7.71 27.07
N SER A 659 -14.93 -6.84 26.06
CA SER A 659 -13.82 -6.61 25.13
C SER A 659 -12.56 -6.07 25.82
N LYS A 660 -11.46 -6.81 25.75
CA LYS A 660 -10.12 -6.36 26.20
C LYS A 660 -9.31 -5.64 25.13
N LEU A 661 -9.85 -5.48 23.92
CA LEU A 661 -9.16 -4.73 22.86
C LEU A 661 -8.77 -3.33 23.33
N SER A 662 -7.49 -3.00 23.11
CA SER A 662 -6.93 -1.67 23.28
C SER A 662 -7.47 -0.71 22.22
N ASP A 663 -7.41 0.59 22.49
CA ASP A 663 -7.93 1.59 21.55
C ASP A 663 -7.16 1.56 20.22
N ASP A 664 -5.86 1.26 20.23
CA ASP A 664 -5.05 1.08 19.03
C ASP A 664 -5.48 -0.14 18.20
N GLU A 665 -5.76 -1.27 18.86
CA GLU A 665 -6.29 -2.47 18.18
C GLU A 665 -7.69 -2.24 17.60
N ILE A 666 -8.54 -1.45 18.28
CA ILE A 666 -9.86 -1.08 17.77
C ILE A 666 -9.71 -0.23 16.51
N ILE A 667 -8.85 0.79 16.54
CA ILE A 667 -8.58 1.64 15.37
C ILE A 667 -8.09 0.78 14.20
N LEU A 668 -7.07 -0.04 14.47
CA LEU A 668 -6.44 -0.87 13.46
C LEU A 668 -7.45 -1.84 12.84
N LYS A 669 -8.14 -2.63 13.67
CA LYS A 669 -9.16 -3.59 13.19
C LYS A 669 -10.31 -2.90 12.47
N LEU A 670 -10.76 -1.74 12.94
CA LEU A 670 -11.84 -0.97 12.30
C LEU A 670 -11.42 -0.51 10.89
N LEU A 671 -10.21 0.03 10.72
CA LEU A 671 -9.72 0.56 9.43
C LEU A 671 -9.56 -0.53 8.36
N PHE A 672 -9.35 -1.79 8.75
CA PHE A 672 -9.28 -2.92 7.82
C PHE A 672 -10.67 -3.44 7.38
N LEU A 673 -11.77 -2.94 7.96
CA LEU A 673 -13.13 -3.34 7.57
C LEU A 673 -13.63 -2.57 6.35
N LYS A 674 -14.47 -3.21 5.54
CA LYS A 674 -15.22 -2.53 4.47
C LYS A 674 -16.17 -1.49 5.11
N ASN A 675 -16.07 -0.24 4.65
CA ASN A 675 -16.83 0.92 5.15
C ASN A 675 -16.67 1.15 6.68
N PRO A 676 -15.48 1.57 7.14
CA PRO A 676 -15.19 1.76 8.57
C PRO A 676 -15.97 2.92 9.21
N ASN A 677 -16.52 3.81 8.38
CA ASN A 677 -17.19 5.03 8.83
C ASN A 677 -18.58 4.78 9.43
N PHE A 678 -19.20 3.62 9.20
CA PHE A 678 -20.59 3.34 9.59
C PHE A 678 -20.77 1.95 10.22
N ASP A 679 -21.64 1.86 11.22
CA ASP A 679 -22.04 0.58 11.83
C ASP A 679 -23.07 -0.17 10.97
N HIS A 680 -23.51 -1.34 11.44
CA HIS A 680 -24.52 -2.15 10.74
C HIS A 680 -25.91 -1.49 10.69
N ASN A 681 -26.17 -0.50 11.55
CA ASN A 681 -27.41 0.30 11.58
C ASN A 681 -27.25 1.64 10.84
N ASN A 682 -26.21 1.78 10.01
CA ASN A 682 -25.86 2.98 9.26
C ASN A 682 -25.59 4.22 10.12
N ARG A 683 -25.22 4.03 11.40
CA ARG A 683 -24.84 5.12 12.30
C ARG A 683 -23.34 5.38 12.16
N ARG A 684 -22.98 6.65 12.13
CA ARG A 684 -21.58 7.06 11.96
C ARG A 684 -20.71 6.62 13.14
N ILE A 685 -19.58 6.01 12.83
CA ILE A 685 -18.55 5.55 13.76
C ILE A 685 -17.41 6.57 13.82
N ILE A 686 -16.92 7.00 12.65
CA ILE A 686 -15.76 7.89 12.52
C ILE A 686 -16.25 9.30 12.16
N TYR A 687 -15.87 10.26 12.98
CA TYR A 687 -16.02 11.68 12.72
C TYR A 687 -14.63 12.25 12.48
N GLU A 688 -14.46 12.90 11.34
CA GLU A 688 -13.23 13.60 11.01
C GLU A 688 -13.52 15.09 11.12
N ILE A 689 -12.71 15.80 11.89
CA ILE A 689 -12.76 17.25 11.99
C ILE A 689 -11.45 17.78 11.42
N ASP A 690 -11.50 18.57 10.35
CA ASP A 690 -10.32 19.22 9.81
C ASP A 690 -9.81 20.24 10.83
N LEU A 691 -8.51 20.17 11.14
CA LEU A 691 -7.87 21.13 12.03
C LEU A 691 -8.00 22.56 11.50
N ASN A 692 -8.04 22.76 10.18
CA ASN A 692 -8.26 24.07 9.57
C ASN A 692 -9.67 24.62 9.86
N GLU A 693 -10.67 23.75 9.95
CA GLU A 693 -12.06 24.14 10.23
C GLU A 693 -12.23 24.57 11.69
N ILE A 694 -11.43 23.97 12.59
CA ILE A 694 -11.32 24.40 13.99
C ILE A 694 -10.56 25.73 14.08
N GLU A 695 -9.43 25.87 13.38
CA GLU A 695 -8.66 27.13 13.32
C GLU A 695 -9.43 28.30 12.71
N ASN A 696 -10.42 28.05 11.83
CA ASN A 696 -11.25 29.11 11.26
C ASN A 696 -12.42 29.52 12.17
N LYS A 697 -12.78 28.70 13.17
CA LYS A 697 -13.90 28.95 14.09
C LYS A 697 -13.47 29.59 15.43
N PHE A 698 -12.19 29.52 15.76
CA PHE A 698 -11.60 30.06 16.99
C PHE A 698 -10.42 30.95 16.65
#